data_AF-A0AAW2IXV8-F1
#
_entry.id   AF-A0AAW2IXV8-F1
#
_cell.length_a   1.000
_cell.length_b   1.000
_cell.length_c   1.000
_cell.angle_alpha   90.00
_cell.angle_beta   90.00
_cell.angle_gamma   90.00
#
_symmetry.space_group_name_H-M   'P 1'
#
loop_
_entity.id
_entity.type
_entity.pdbx_description
1 polymer ?
#
loop_
_entity_poly.entity_id
_entity_poly.type
_entity_poly.pdbx_seq_one_letter_code
_entity_poly.pdbx_strand_id
1 'polypeptide(L)'
;MASMQTSLASAICNNRNHSTSPKFLSSSFLHGIDVIGQAASFRRKDIIPTAFSGPKATLTFDPPTNNKERYLLSREVIHEQSGQLLRVPFRRIHLSGDESHFDTYDTSGPQNISPRIGLPKLRKEWIARREKLGGPRYTQMFYAKQGIITEEMAFCAARENLDPEFVRSEVARGRAIIPSNKKHLELEPMIVGRNFLVKVNANIGNSAVVSSIEEEVHKLQWATMWGADTIMDLSTGRHIHETREWILRNSAVPVGTVPIYQALEKVNGIAENLTWEIFRDTLIEQAEQGVDYFTIHAGVLLRYIPLTAKRMTGIVSRGGSIHAKWCLAHHKENFAYDHWDDILDICNQYDISLSIGDGLRPGSIYDANDTAQFAELLTQGELTRRAWEKDVQTLLLDMITLPQPLALRTLGLLAQHFCVMTPKEHLGLPNRDDVKAGVIAYKIAAHAADLAKCHPLAQAWDDALSKARFEFRWMDQFALSLDPMTAMSFHDETLPSDGAKVAHFCSMCGPKFCSMKITEDVRKYAEEHGYGTAEEAVQRGMDAMSAEFLAAKKTISGEQHGLSSWQTVINSEKQTGMSERLSMVENVVLETSSSKTVANAPGVSVSARVLVGSGQDNEQGRRFIRRFRISASCIGNFLGIVAVLLGSR
;
A
#
# COMPACT_ATOMS: atom_id res chain seq x y z
N MET A 1 36.75 4.98 12.60
CA MET A 1 37.77 4.93 13.68
C MET A 1 37.11 4.21 14.85
N ALA A 2 37.23 2.89 14.87
CA ALA A 2 38.18 2.08 15.67
C ALA A 2 37.54 1.74 17.04
N SER A 3 37.51 0.49 17.52
CA SER A 3 38.45 -0.61 17.35
C SER A 3 37.77 -1.98 17.44
N MET A 4 38.21 -2.89 16.56
CA MET A 4 38.18 -4.34 16.74
C MET A 4 39.40 -4.78 17.57
N GLN A 5 39.28 -5.92 18.25
CA GLN A 5 40.43 -6.76 18.62
C GLN A 5 40.14 -8.21 18.21
N THR A 6 40.85 -8.64 17.17
CA THR A 6 41.08 -10.03 16.78
C THR A 6 42.55 -10.33 17.03
N SER A 7 42.83 -11.40 17.77
CA SER A 7 44.16 -11.98 17.90
C SER A 7 44.28 -13.18 16.95
N LEU A 8 45.14 -13.06 15.94
CA LEU A 8 45.65 -14.17 15.13
C LEU A 8 47.04 -14.54 15.66
N ALA A 9 47.33 -15.84 15.78
CA ALA A 9 48.69 -16.35 15.79
C ALA A 9 48.78 -17.52 14.79
N SER A 10 49.68 -17.39 13.82
CA SER A 10 49.99 -18.38 12.79
C SER A 10 51.07 -19.36 13.25
N ALA A 11 51.04 -20.61 12.81
CA ALA A 11 52.25 -21.33 12.40
C ALA A 11 51.94 -22.60 11.58
N ILE A 12 52.33 -22.54 10.29
CA ILE A 12 53.20 -23.49 9.56
C ILE A 12 52.68 -24.93 9.23
N CYS A 13 52.75 -25.22 7.93
CA CYS A 13 52.55 -26.49 7.22
C CYS A 13 53.29 -27.71 7.77
N ASN A 14 52.69 -28.91 7.61
CA ASN A 14 53.32 -30.00 6.86
C ASN A 14 52.37 -31.16 6.49
N ASN A 15 52.56 -31.67 5.27
CA ASN A 15 51.96 -32.86 4.67
C ASN A 15 52.26 -34.17 5.46
N ARG A 16 51.29 -35.11 5.52
CA ARG A 16 51.42 -36.52 5.06
C ARG A 16 50.26 -37.43 5.52
N ASN A 17 49.84 -38.31 4.61
CA ASN A 17 49.01 -39.49 4.81
C ASN A 17 49.62 -40.49 5.82
N HIS A 18 48.82 -41.09 6.71
CA HIS A 18 48.54 -42.53 6.75
C HIS A 18 47.69 -42.95 7.98
N SER A 19 46.70 -43.79 7.68
CA SER A 19 46.01 -44.81 8.49
C SER A 19 46.63 -45.24 9.84
N THR A 20 45.83 -45.24 10.92
CA THR A 20 45.25 -46.42 11.62
C THR A 20 44.74 -46.06 13.03
N SER A 21 43.59 -46.64 13.39
CA SER A 21 42.84 -46.57 14.66
C SER A 21 43.58 -47.24 15.84
N PRO A 22 43.20 -47.07 17.14
CA PRO A 22 42.03 -47.82 17.65
C PRO A 22 41.30 -47.29 18.92
N LYS A 23 40.14 -47.90 19.19
CA LYS A 23 39.40 -48.07 20.46
C LYS A 23 38.52 -46.92 20.99
N PHE A 24 37.23 -47.00 20.65
CA PHE A 24 36.14 -46.64 21.57
C PHE A 24 35.36 -47.91 21.94
N LEU A 25 35.13 -48.08 23.24
CA LEU A 25 34.35 -49.17 23.82
C LEU A 25 32.84 -48.84 23.77
N SER A 26 32.07 -49.84 23.31
CA SER A 26 30.77 -50.36 23.79
C SER A 26 29.66 -49.39 24.25
N SER A 27 28.38 -49.55 23.93
CA SER A 27 27.64 -50.67 23.33
C SER A 27 26.28 -50.17 22.83
N SER A 28 25.81 -50.87 21.80
CA SER A 28 24.66 -50.65 20.94
C SER A 28 23.42 -51.44 21.39
N PHE A 29 22.22 -51.03 20.92
CA PHE A 29 21.25 -51.80 20.11
C PHE A 29 19.77 -51.40 20.35
N LEU A 30 19.14 -50.88 19.27
CA LEU A 30 17.77 -51.13 18.71
C LEU A 30 16.50 -50.90 19.57
N HIS A 31 15.27 -50.69 19.06
CA HIS A 31 14.60 -50.57 17.75
C HIS A 31 13.26 -49.82 17.99
N GLY A 32 12.58 -49.38 16.93
CA GLY A 32 11.38 -48.53 17.01
C GLY A 32 10.04 -49.21 17.35
N ILE A 33 8.99 -48.39 17.47
CA ILE A 33 7.59 -48.51 16.97
C ILE A 33 6.73 -47.42 17.62
N ASP A 34 5.75 -46.93 16.85
CA ASP A 34 4.61 -46.03 17.17
C ASP A 34 3.99 -46.15 18.58
N VAL A 35 3.27 -45.10 19.01
CA VAL A 35 1.89 -45.14 19.54
C VAL A 35 1.47 -43.81 20.21
N ILE A 36 0.39 -43.22 19.67
CA ILE A 36 -0.81 -42.68 20.35
C ILE A 36 -0.66 -41.57 21.41
N GLY A 37 -1.47 -40.52 21.22
CA GLY A 37 -1.56 -39.38 22.11
C GLY A 37 -2.10 -39.67 23.50
N GLN A 38 -1.74 -38.78 24.42
CA GLN A 38 -2.49 -38.53 25.63
C GLN A 38 -2.46 -37.04 25.96
N ALA A 39 -3.66 -36.49 26.13
CA ALA A 39 -3.93 -35.13 26.55
C ALA A 39 -3.44 -34.89 27.98
N ALA A 40 -2.72 -33.79 28.20
CA ALA A 40 -2.51 -33.20 29.51
C ALA A 40 -3.29 -31.89 29.59
N SER A 41 -4.40 -31.91 30.35
CA SER A 41 -5.27 -30.77 30.58
C SER A 41 -4.59 -29.74 31.49
N PHE A 42 -4.30 -28.55 30.97
CA PHE A 42 -4.14 -27.36 31.81
C PHE A 42 -5.51 -26.70 31.97
N ARG A 43 -6.11 -26.84 33.16
CA ARG A 43 -7.34 -26.12 33.55
C ARG A 43 -7.03 -24.61 33.61
N ARG A 44 -7.52 -23.84 32.64
CA ARG A 44 -7.74 -22.39 32.83
C ARG A 44 -9.00 -22.24 33.69
N LYS A 45 -8.91 -21.40 34.72
CA LYS A 45 -10.07 -20.95 35.49
C LYS A 45 -10.94 -20.09 34.58
N ASP A 46 -12.19 -20.51 34.39
CA ASP A 46 -13.23 -19.73 33.73
C ASP A 46 -13.51 -18.46 34.53
N ILE A 47 -13.22 -17.30 33.93
CA ILE A 47 -13.76 -16.02 34.37
C ILE A 47 -15.03 -15.81 33.53
N ILE A 48 -16.17 -15.85 34.19
CA ILE A 48 -17.49 -15.54 33.62
C ILE A 48 -17.45 -14.08 33.12
N PRO A 49 -17.69 -13.79 31.83
CA PRO A 49 -17.85 -12.42 31.38
C PRO A 49 -19.25 -11.96 31.79
N THR A 50 -19.31 -10.94 32.66
CA THR A 50 -20.51 -10.15 32.88
C THR A 50 -20.93 -9.50 31.55
N ALA A 51 -22.17 -9.74 31.17
CA ALA A 51 -22.76 -9.25 29.92
C ALA A 51 -22.89 -7.71 29.94
N PHE A 52 -22.06 -7.03 29.14
CA PHE A 52 -22.35 -5.72 28.59
C PHE A 52 -22.80 -5.92 27.15
N SER A 53 -24.09 -5.76 26.90
CA SER A 53 -24.76 -5.99 25.61
C SER A 53 -24.78 -4.74 24.73
N GLY A 54 -23.61 -4.33 24.25
CA GLY A 54 -23.46 -3.36 23.17
C GLY A 54 -22.48 -3.89 22.12
N PRO A 55 -22.62 -3.53 20.83
CA PRO A 55 -21.66 -3.93 19.81
C PRO A 55 -20.27 -3.37 20.14
N LYS A 56 -19.30 -4.25 20.37
CA LYS A 56 -17.89 -3.89 20.53
C LYS A 56 -17.24 -3.85 19.15
N ALA A 57 -16.29 -2.93 18.98
CA ALA A 57 -15.37 -2.93 17.86
C ALA A 57 -14.74 -4.31 17.68
N THR A 58 -14.93 -4.94 16.52
CA THR A 58 -14.30 -6.24 16.28
C THR A 58 -12.89 -5.99 15.74
N LEU A 59 -11.87 -6.32 16.54
CA LEU A 59 -10.50 -6.49 16.04
C LEU A 59 -10.41 -7.80 15.23
N THR A 60 -11.26 -7.96 14.22
CA THR A 60 -11.20 -9.11 13.31
C THR A 60 -10.01 -8.89 12.38
N PHE A 61 -8.84 -9.28 12.87
CA PHE A 61 -7.72 -9.65 12.02
C PHE A 61 -7.94 -11.03 11.40
N ASP A 62 -8.69 -11.88 12.11
CA ASP A 62 -9.06 -13.18 11.59
C ASP A 62 -10.20 -12.98 10.57
N PRO A 63 -10.00 -13.37 9.30
CA PRO A 63 -11.11 -13.49 8.38
C PRO A 63 -12.16 -14.45 8.97
N PRO A 64 -13.42 -14.38 8.52
CA PRO A 64 -14.49 -15.24 9.02
C PRO A 64 -13.99 -16.67 9.25
N THR A 65 -14.11 -17.14 10.50
CA THR A 65 -13.45 -18.36 10.99
C THR A 65 -14.00 -19.62 10.33
N ASN A 66 -15.09 -19.49 9.59
CA ASN A 66 -15.69 -20.52 8.77
C ASN A 66 -16.30 -19.95 7.48
N ASN A 67 -16.48 -20.81 6.47
CA ASN A 67 -17.11 -20.44 5.19
C ASN A 67 -18.54 -19.87 5.34
N LYS A 68 -19.27 -20.19 6.42
CA LYS A 68 -20.65 -19.70 6.67
C LYS A 68 -20.67 -18.20 6.97
N GLU A 69 -19.71 -17.69 7.73
CA GLU A 69 -19.58 -16.26 8.04
C GLU A 69 -19.20 -15.43 6.80
N ARG A 70 -18.43 -16.00 5.84
CA ARG A 70 -18.10 -15.33 4.59
C ARG A 70 -19.29 -15.20 3.64
N TYR A 71 -20.21 -16.18 3.61
CA TYR A 71 -21.47 -16.03 2.85
C TYR A 71 -22.29 -14.82 3.33
N LEU A 72 -22.13 -14.41 4.59
CA LEU A 72 -22.78 -13.24 5.17
C LEU A 72 -22.07 -11.91 4.84
N LEU A 73 -20.83 -11.95 4.33
CA LEU A 73 -19.98 -10.79 3.99
C LEU A 73 -19.62 -10.78 2.50
N SER A 74 -20.63 -10.94 1.65
CA SER A 74 -20.48 -10.84 0.19
C SER A 74 -21.61 -10.01 -0.42
N ARG A 75 -21.29 -9.22 -1.44
CA ARG A 75 -22.31 -8.53 -2.26
C ARG A 75 -22.82 -9.53 -3.28
N GLU A 76 -24.11 -9.81 -3.21
CA GLU A 76 -24.80 -10.66 -4.19
C GLU A 76 -25.19 -9.85 -5.40
N VAL A 77 -24.72 -10.26 -6.58
CA VAL A 77 -25.04 -9.63 -7.87
C VAL A 77 -25.48 -10.71 -8.84
N ILE A 78 -26.63 -10.52 -9.48
CA ILE A 78 -27.10 -11.43 -10.52
C ILE A 78 -26.57 -10.91 -11.85
N HIS A 79 -25.80 -11.73 -12.56
CA HIS A 79 -25.35 -11.40 -13.90
C HIS A 79 -26.53 -11.50 -14.87
N GLU A 80 -26.95 -10.36 -15.43
CA GLU A 80 -28.19 -10.24 -16.22
C GLU A 80 -28.30 -11.25 -17.36
N GLN A 81 -27.21 -11.46 -18.12
CA GLN A 81 -27.27 -12.30 -19.33
C GLN A 81 -27.26 -13.80 -19.03
N SER A 82 -26.72 -14.23 -17.88
CA SER A 82 -26.61 -15.65 -17.55
C SER A 82 -27.48 -16.10 -16.39
N GLY A 83 -28.06 -15.17 -15.63
CA GLY A 83 -28.78 -15.45 -14.39
C GLY A 83 -27.88 -15.99 -13.26
N GLN A 84 -26.55 -15.99 -13.44
CA GLN A 84 -25.61 -16.49 -12.44
C GLN A 84 -25.53 -15.55 -11.24
N LEU A 85 -25.59 -16.12 -10.05
CA LEU A 85 -25.39 -15.40 -8.79
C LEU A 85 -23.90 -15.26 -8.50
N LEU A 86 -23.39 -14.03 -8.57
CA LEU A 86 -22.02 -13.67 -8.24
C LEU A 86 -21.96 -13.23 -6.78
N ARG A 87 -21.00 -13.78 -6.02
CA ARG A 87 -20.75 -13.41 -4.62
C ARG A 87 -19.43 -12.65 -4.55
N VAL A 88 -19.50 -11.34 -4.47
CA VAL A 88 -18.34 -10.45 -4.51
C VAL A 88 -17.86 -10.14 -3.09
N PRO A 89 -16.60 -10.47 -2.74
CA PRO A 89 -16.10 -10.36 -1.37
C PRO A 89 -15.81 -8.91 -0.99
N PHE A 90 -16.06 -8.60 0.28
CA PHE A 90 -15.61 -7.40 0.96
C PHE A 90 -15.40 -7.72 2.45
N ARG A 91 -14.67 -6.89 3.17
CA ARG A 91 -14.50 -7.02 4.61
C ARG A 91 -15.25 -5.92 5.33
N ARG A 92 -16.10 -6.30 6.28
CA ARG A 92 -16.86 -5.39 7.14
C ARG A 92 -16.17 -5.18 8.47
N ILE A 93 -15.94 -3.92 8.82
CA ILE A 93 -15.39 -3.50 10.10
C ILE A 93 -16.55 -2.97 10.94
N HIS A 94 -16.88 -3.66 12.03
CA HIS A 94 -17.92 -3.23 12.95
C HIS A 94 -17.37 -2.18 13.90
N LEU A 95 -18.01 -1.01 13.92
CA LEU A 95 -17.63 0.12 14.74
C LEU A 95 -18.49 0.19 16.00
N SER A 96 -17.93 0.75 17.07
CA SER A 96 -18.67 1.02 18.31
C SER A 96 -19.44 2.34 18.26
N GLY A 97 -20.35 2.54 19.21
CA GLY A 97 -21.24 3.72 19.26
C GLY A 97 -22.40 3.61 18.28
N ASP A 98 -22.91 4.76 17.83
CA ASP A 98 -23.99 4.85 16.82
C ASP A 98 -23.45 4.85 15.37
N GLU A 99 -22.16 4.55 15.20
CA GLU A 99 -21.53 4.49 13.88
C GLU A 99 -22.01 3.27 13.09
N SER A 100 -22.28 3.46 11.79
CA SER A 100 -22.43 2.33 10.89
C SER A 100 -21.11 1.57 10.73
N HIS A 101 -21.20 0.31 10.33
CA HIS A 101 -20.03 -0.45 9.92
C HIS A 101 -19.32 0.20 8.72
N PHE A 102 -18.05 -0.15 8.52
CA PHE A 102 -17.25 0.29 7.38
C PHE A 102 -16.85 -0.90 6.50
N ASP A 103 -17.20 -0.85 5.21
CA ASP A 103 -16.88 -1.91 4.26
C ASP A 103 -15.60 -1.57 3.49
N THR A 104 -14.65 -2.52 3.47
CA THR A 104 -13.35 -2.40 2.81
C THR A 104 -13.21 -3.43 1.70
N TYR A 105 -12.37 -3.11 0.70
CA TYR A 105 -11.93 -4.08 -0.30
C TYR A 105 -11.18 -5.22 0.39
N ASP A 106 -11.41 -6.46 -0.05
CA ASP A 106 -10.81 -7.65 0.54
C ASP A 106 -10.24 -8.57 -0.54
N THR A 107 -8.98 -8.96 -0.37
CA THR A 107 -8.20 -9.83 -1.27
C THR A 107 -7.82 -11.16 -0.61
N SER A 108 -8.20 -11.41 0.65
CA SER A 108 -7.72 -12.59 1.38
C SER A 108 -8.18 -13.91 0.77
N GLY A 109 -9.22 -13.90 -0.05
CA GLY A 109 -9.81 -15.11 -0.62
C GLY A 109 -10.49 -15.99 0.45
N PRO A 110 -10.93 -17.21 0.07
CA PRO A 110 -11.48 -18.18 1.00
C PRO A 110 -10.44 -18.66 2.01
N GLN A 111 -10.85 -18.89 3.25
CA GLN A 111 -9.97 -19.15 4.39
C GLN A 111 -10.25 -20.52 5.01
N ASN A 112 -9.29 -21.04 5.77
CA ASN A 112 -9.38 -22.35 6.44
C ASN A 112 -9.62 -23.52 5.47
N ILE A 113 -9.13 -23.40 4.25
CA ILE A 113 -9.16 -24.46 3.23
C ILE A 113 -7.79 -25.14 3.19
N SER A 114 -7.80 -26.47 3.24
CA SER A 114 -6.56 -27.25 3.13
C SER A 114 -5.91 -27.02 1.77
N PRO A 115 -4.62 -26.62 1.73
CA PRO A 115 -3.92 -26.43 0.47
C PRO A 115 -3.87 -27.66 -0.43
N ARG A 116 -3.99 -28.86 0.17
CA ARG A 116 -4.01 -30.15 -0.55
C ARG A 116 -5.27 -30.35 -1.38
N ILE A 117 -6.36 -29.67 -1.01
CA ILE A 117 -7.65 -29.75 -1.72
C ILE A 117 -7.72 -28.67 -2.81
N GLY A 118 -7.15 -27.49 -2.53
CA GLY A 118 -7.29 -26.30 -3.36
C GLY A 118 -8.59 -25.55 -3.09
N LEU A 119 -8.66 -24.31 -3.60
CA LEU A 119 -9.82 -23.45 -3.46
C LEU A 119 -11.01 -23.93 -4.33
N PRO A 120 -12.25 -23.54 -3.97
CA PRO A 120 -13.41 -23.78 -4.82
C PRO A 120 -13.27 -23.13 -6.19
N LYS A 121 -13.62 -23.88 -7.24
CA LYS A 121 -13.57 -23.43 -8.64
C LYS A 121 -14.78 -22.56 -9.01
N LEU A 122 -14.89 -21.39 -8.40
CA LEU A 122 -16.08 -20.52 -8.50
C LEU A 122 -16.41 -20.10 -9.94
N ARG A 123 -15.42 -19.96 -10.82
CA ARG A 123 -15.62 -19.52 -12.22
C ARG A 123 -16.02 -20.65 -13.18
N LYS A 124 -16.06 -21.90 -12.71
CA LYS A 124 -16.21 -23.09 -13.57
C LYS A 124 -17.43 -23.01 -14.49
N GLU A 125 -18.58 -22.62 -13.96
CA GLU A 125 -19.82 -22.56 -14.73
C GLU A 125 -19.84 -21.40 -15.74
N TRP A 126 -19.18 -20.28 -15.41
CA TRP A 126 -19.09 -19.10 -16.26
C TRP A 126 -18.32 -19.43 -17.53
N ILE A 127 -17.15 -20.04 -17.34
CA ILE A 127 -16.28 -20.49 -18.43
C ILE A 127 -16.96 -21.58 -19.26
N ALA A 128 -17.51 -22.62 -18.61
CA ALA A 128 -18.17 -23.71 -19.32
C ALA A 128 -19.35 -23.24 -20.18
N ARG A 129 -20.12 -22.23 -19.73
CA ARG A 129 -21.19 -21.65 -20.55
C ARG A 129 -20.63 -20.94 -21.78
N ARG A 130 -19.62 -20.08 -21.62
CA ARG A 130 -19.05 -19.33 -22.74
C ARG A 130 -18.34 -20.24 -23.74
N GLU A 131 -17.65 -21.28 -23.28
CA GLU A 131 -17.06 -22.29 -24.16
C GLU A 131 -18.11 -23.05 -24.98
N LYS A 132 -19.28 -23.37 -24.38
CA LYS A 132 -20.39 -24.01 -25.10
C LYS A 132 -21.02 -23.11 -26.16
N LEU A 133 -21.05 -21.79 -25.95
CA LEU A 133 -21.57 -20.85 -26.94
C LEU A 133 -20.66 -20.79 -28.18
N GLY A 134 -19.37 -21.07 -28.01
CA GLY A 134 -18.38 -21.04 -29.06
C GLY A 134 -18.00 -19.61 -29.45
N GLY A 135 -16.71 -19.36 -29.59
CA GLY A 135 -16.18 -18.06 -30.01
C GLY A 135 -14.80 -18.20 -30.62
N PRO A 136 -14.40 -17.24 -31.49
CA PRO A 136 -13.07 -17.27 -32.12
C PRO A 136 -11.94 -16.94 -31.13
N ARG A 137 -12.28 -16.31 -30.00
CA ARG A 137 -11.37 -15.73 -29.01
C ARG A 137 -12.01 -15.82 -27.62
N TYR A 138 -11.19 -15.90 -26.57
CA TYR A 138 -11.68 -16.10 -25.20
C TYR A 138 -11.39 -14.93 -24.25
N THR A 139 -10.83 -13.83 -24.75
CA THR A 139 -10.34 -12.75 -23.90
C THR A 139 -11.43 -11.79 -23.43
N GLN A 140 -11.23 -11.17 -22.26
CA GLN A 140 -12.15 -10.11 -21.81
C GLN A 140 -12.19 -8.92 -22.77
N MET A 141 -11.06 -8.57 -23.39
CA MET A 141 -11.01 -7.51 -24.41
C MET A 141 -11.84 -7.85 -25.65
N PHE A 142 -11.81 -9.11 -26.11
CA PHE A 142 -12.65 -9.56 -27.22
C PHE A 142 -14.13 -9.39 -26.86
N TYR A 143 -14.58 -9.96 -25.73
CA TYR A 143 -15.97 -9.84 -25.30
C TYR A 143 -16.39 -8.37 -25.12
N ALA A 144 -15.54 -7.56 -24.51
CA ALA A 144 -15.79 -6.14 -24.31
C ALA A 144 -16.03 -5.42 -25.64
N LYS A 145 -15.19 -5.65 -26.66
CA LYS A 145 -15.36 -5.05 -28.00
C LYS A 145 -16.61 -5.51 -28.73
N GLN A 146 -17.12 -6.71 -28.42
CA GLN A 146 -18.41 -7.20 -28.92
C GLN A 146 -19.62 -6.58 -28.18
N GLY A 147 -19.40 -5.71 -27.19
CA GLY A 147 -20.49 -5.17 -26.37
C GLY A 147 -21.01 -6.14 -25.31
N ILE A 148 -20.26 -7.21 -25.03
CA ILE A 148 -20.65 -8.24 -24.06
C ILE A 148 -20.07 -7.87 -22.69
N ILE A 149 -20.95 -7.78 -21.69
CA ILE A 149 -20.57 -7.72 -20.27
C ILE A 149 -20.48 -9.16 -19.78
N THR A 150 -19.30 -9.57 -19.32
CA THR A 150 -19.07 -10.91 -18.77
C THR A 150 -19.31 -10.94 -17.26
N GLU A 151 -19.37 -12.14 -16.67
CA GLU A 151 -19.39 -12.28 -15.21
C GLU A 151 -18.17 -11.65 -14.54
N GLU A 152 -16.99 -11.75 -15.14
CA GLU A 152 -15.79 -11.11 -14.61
C GLU A 152 -15.92 -9.58 -14.61
N MET A 153 -16.51 -8.97 -15.64
CA MET A 153 -16.75 -7.53 -15.68
C MET A 153 -17.78 -7.10 -14.62
N ALA A 154 -18.90 -7.82 -14.51
CA ALA A 154 -19.91 -7.55 -13.49
C ALA A 154 -19.38 -7.75 -12.07
N PHE A 155 -18.55 -8.76 -11.85
CA PHE A 155 -17.88 -9.01 -10.58
C PHE A 155 -16.95 -7.84 -10.21
N CYS A 156 -16.09 -7.41 -11.14
CA CYS A 156 -15.19 -6.28 -10.92
C CYS A 156 -15.94 -4.97 -10.67
N ALA A 157 -17.02 -4.72 -11.42
CA ALA A 157 -17.87 -3.55 -11.27
C ALA A 157 -18.45 -3.47 -9.85
N ALA A 158 -19.01 -4.56 -9.35
CA ALA A 158 -19.56 -4.63 -8.00
C ALA A 158 -18.47 -4.51 -6.91
N ARG A 159 -17.26 -5.01 -7.17
CA ARG A 159 -16.11 -4.94 -6.25
C ARG A 159 -15.58 -3.51 -6.13
N GLU A 160 -15.57 -2.78 -7.25
CA GLU A 160 -15.17 -1.36 -7.32
C GLU A 160 -16.32 -0.38 -7.04
N ASN A 161 -17.55 -0.89 -6.87
CA ASN A 161 -18.79 -0.09 -6.76
C ASN A 161 -18.96 0.88 -7.94
N LEU A 162 -18.76 0.36 -9.15
CA LEU A 162 -18.88 1.06 -10.43
C LEU A 162 -19.88 0.36 -11.34
N ASP A 163 -20.25 1.05 -12.42
CA ASP A 163 -21.16 0.53 -13.43
C ASP A 163 -20.48 -0.56 -14.30
N PRO A 164 -21.15 -1.71 -14.58
CA PRO A 164 -20.59 -2.78 -15.42
C PRO A 164 -20.29 -2.36 -16.86
N GLU A 165 -21.08 -1.45 -17.44
CA GLU A 165 -20.83 -0.92 -18.77
C GLU A 165 -19.60 0.01 -18.79
N PHE A 166 -19.36 0.76 -17.71
CA PHE A 166 -18.10 1.50 -17.53
C PHE A 166 -16.87 0.57 -17.52
N VAL A 167 -16.95 -0.56 -16.79
CA VAL A 167 -15.91 -1.59 -16.78
C VAL A 167 -15.67 -2.14 -18.19
N ARG A 168 -16.72 -2.59 -18.88
CA ARG A 168 -16.64 -3.09 -20.25
C ARG A 168 -15.99 -2.06 -21.18
N SER A 169 -16.41 -0.80 -21.09
CA SER A 169 -15.89 0.29 -21.91
C SER A 169 -14.40 0.54 -21.70
N GLU A 170 -13.90 0.52 -20.46
CA GLU A 170 -12.46 0.67 -20.17
C GLU A 170 -11.64 -0.52 -20.68
N VAL A 171 -12.16 -1.74 -20.57
CA VAL A 171 -11.51 -2.96 -21.10
C VAL A 171 -11.48 -2.95 -22.64
N ALA A 172 -12.59 -2.61 -23.30
CA ALA A 172 -12.69 -2.59 -24.77
C ALA A 172 -11.66 -1.65 -25.43
N ARG A 173 -11.38 -0.50 -24.79
CA ARG A 173 -10.42 0.50 -25.27
C ARG A 173 -8.99 0.31 -24.77
N GLY A 174 -8.72 -0.81 -24.09
CA GLY A 174 -7.37 -1.16 -23.61
C GLY A 174 -6.84 -0.28 -22.47
N ARG A 175 -7.71 0.45 -21.76
CA ARG A 175 -7.34 1.27 -20.58
C ARG A 175 -7.45 0.54 -19.26
N ALA A 176 -8.05 -0.64 -19.27
CA ALA A 176 -8.08 -1.56 -18.15
C ALA A 176 -8.02 -3.01 -18.63
N ILE A 177 -7.60 -3.90 -17.74
CA ILE A 177 -7.56 -5.34 -17.98
C ILE A 177 -8.14 -6.09 -16.79
N ILE A 178 -8.65 -7.29 -17.06
CA ILE A 178 -9.07 -8.27 -16.06
C ILE A 178 -8.24 -9.53 -16.33
N PRO A 179 -7.10 -9.74 -15.65
CA PRO A 179 -6.26 -10.92 -15.83
C PRO A 179 -7.01 -12.15 -15.30
N SER A 180 -7.54 -12.97 -16.19
CA SER A 180 -8.52 -13.99 -15.81
C SER A 180 -8.46 -15.23 -16.68
N ASN A 181 -7.32 -15.91 -16.71
CA ASN A 181 -7.14 -17.10 -17.53
C ASN A 181 -8.28 -18.09 -17.26
N LYS A 182 -8.88 -18.62 -18.32
CA LYS A 182 -10.05 -19.51 -18.24
C LYS A 182 -9.79 -20.80 -17.46
N LYS A 183 -8.53 -21.19 -17.28
CA LYS A 183 -8.10 -22.35 -16.50
C LYS A 183 -7.94 -22.05 -15.01
N HIS A 184 -7.81 -20.78 -14.62
CA HIS A 184 -7.75 -20.36 -13.22
C HIS A 184 -9.15 -20.19 -12.63
N LEU A 185 -9.79 -21.32 -12.33
CA LEU A 185 -11.20 -21.33 -11.94
C LEU A 185 -11.43 -20.91 -10.49
N GLU A 186 -10.37 -20.88 -9.68
CA GLU A 186 -10.33 -20.47 -8.28
C GLU A 186 -10.36 -18.94 -8.08
N LEU A 187 -10.04 -18.18 -9.14
CA LEU A 187 -9.90 -16.72 -9.13
C LEU A 187 -11.19 -15.99 -8.73
N GLU A 188 -11.05 -15.01 -7.83
CA GLU A 188 -12.01 -13.94 -7.57
C GLU A 188 -11.63 -12.71 -8.42
N PRO A 189 -12.36 -12.41 -9.51
CA PRO A 189 -11.93 -11.42 -10.51
C PRO A 189 -11.63 -10.03 -9.93
N MET A 190 -10.64 -9.37 -10.52
CA MET A 190 -10.24 -8.01 -10.20
C MET A 190 -9.85 -7.26 -11.48
N ILE A 191 -9.89 -5.94 -11.43
CA ILE A 191 -9.57 -5.08 -12.57
C ILE A 191 -8.37 -4.19 -12.27
N VAL A 192 -7.48 -4.08 -13.25
CA VAL A 192 -6.33 -3.17 -13.23
C VAL A 192 -6.57 -2.09 -14.27
N GLY A 193 -6.61 -0.82 -13.83
CA GLY A 193 -6.77 0.32 -14.73
C GLY A 193 -6.73 1.65 -13.97
N ARG A 194 -6.41 2.74 -14.66
CA ARG A 194 -6.23 4.07 -14.06
C ARG A 194 -7.48 4.61 -13.35
N ASN A 195 -8.66 4.28 -13.87
CA ASN A 195 -9.94 4.79 -13.36
C ASN A 195 -10.52 3.93 -12.22
N PHE A 196 -9.77 2.94 -11.74
CA PHE A 196 -10.13 2.05 -10.64
C PHE A 196 -9.20 2.31 -9.44
N LEU A 197 -9.44 1.61 -8.32
CA LEU A 197 -8.51 1.58 -7.20
C LEU A 197 -7.12 1.12 -7.65
N VAL A 198 -6.06 1.72 -7.11
CA VAL A 198 -4.68 1.30 -7.41
C VAL A 198 -4.43 -0.09 -6.82
N LYS A 199 -3.88 -1.00 -7.64
CA LYS A 199 -3.68 -2.41 -7.26
C LYS A 199 -2.22 -2.69 -6.89
N VAL A 200 -1.99 -3.66 -6.01
CA VAL A 200 -0.66 -4.03 -5.49
C VAL A 200 -0.33 -5.48 -5.83
N ASN A 201 0.86 -5.74 -6.37
CA ASN A 201 1.38 -7.07 -6.62
C ASN A 201 2.44 -7.48 -5.60
N ALA A 202 2.33 -8.69 -5.04
CA ALA A 202 3.39 -9.28 -4.23
C ALA A 202 4.19 -10.32 -5.03
N ASN A 203 5.53 -10.19 -5.02
CA ASN A 203 6.41 -11.20 -5.59
C ASN A 203 6.70 -12.28 -4.55
N ILE A 204 6.42 -13.53 -4.93
CA ILE A 204 6.82 -14.73 -4.20
C ILE A 204 7.63 -15.62 -5.16
N GLY A 205 8.00 -16.81 -4.72
CA GLY A 205 8.75 -17.76 -5.51
C GLY A 205 9.94 -18.32 -4.76
N ASN A 206 10.24 -19.58 -5.05
CA ASN A 206 11.39 -20.27 -4.52
C ASN A 206 12.68 -19.85 -5.26
N SER A 207 13.82 -20.30 -4.75
CA SER A 207 15.07 -20.22 -5.49
C SER A 207 15.84 -21.53 -5.39
N ALA A 208 16.88 -21.68 -6.21
CA ALA A 208 17.81 -22.81 -6.12
C ALA A 208 18.48 -22.98 -4.73
N VAL A 209 18.40 -21.97 -3.85
CA VAL A 209 19.14 -21.92 -2.58
C VAL A 209 18.22 -22.00 -1.35
N VAL A 210 16.96 -21.57 -1.46
CA VAL A 210 16.06 -21.40 -0.30
C VAL A 210 14.58 -21.54 -0.69
N SER A 211 13.76 -21.96 0.28
CA SER A 211 12.29 -22.14 0.26
C SER A 211 11.77 -23.52 -0.13
N SER A 212 10.50 -23.79 0.18
CA SER A 212 9.76 -25.01 -0.16
C SER A 212 8.36 -24.66 -0.70
N ILE A 213 7.67 -25.63 -1.29
CA ILE A 213 6.31 -25.44 -1.80
C ILE A 213 5.36 -24.93 -0.71
N GLU A 214 5.46 -25.50 0.50
CA GLU A 214 4.62 -25.12 1.65
C GLU A 214 4.84 -23.66 2.05
N GLU A 215 6.09 -23.21 2.08
CA GLU A 215 6.43 -21.83 2.40
C GLU A 215 5.95 -20.85 1.32
N GLU A 216 6.00 -21.24 0.03
CA GLU A 216 5.46 -20.41 -1.05
C GLU A 216 3.93 -20.27 -0.99
N VAL A 217 3.20 -21.36 -0.71
CA VAL A 217 1.74 -21.30 -0.49
C VAL A 217 1.41 -20.46 0.73
N HIS A 218 2.19 -20.56 1.80
CA HIS A 218 1.98 -19.74 2.99
C HIS A 218 2.25 -18.25 2.69
N LYS A 219 3.31 -17.91 1.94
CA LYS A 219 3.58 -16.53 1.50
C LYS A 219 2.47 -15.98 0.60
N LEU A 220 1.89 -16.79 -0.28
CA LEU A 220 0.71 -16.43 -1.09
C LEU A 220 -0.47 -16.02 -0.18
N GLN A 221 -0.86 -16.89 0.75
CA GLN A 221 -1.98 -16.65 1.65
C GLN A 221 -1.71 -15.45 2.57
N TRP A 222 -0.46 -15.30 3.01
CA TRP A 222 -0.03 -14.19 3.84
C TRP A 222 -0.07 -12.86 3.07
N ALA A 223 0.48 -12.80 1.86
CA ALA A 223 0.47 -11.58 1.06
C ALA A 223 -0.96 -11.09 0.76
N THR A 224 -1.84 -12.00 0.36
CA THR A 224 -3.23 -11.70 0.01
C THR A 224 -4.06 -11.29 1.23
N MET A 225 -3.81 -11.87 2.41
CA MET A 225 -4.38 -11.43 3.69
C MET A 225 -4.09 -9.95 3.99
N TRP A 226 -2.87 -9.50 3.68
CA TRP A 226 -2.44 -8.12 3.95
C TRP A 226 -2.81 -7.13 2.83
N GLY A 227 -3.46 -7.59 1.75
CA GLY A 227 -4.00 -6.72 0.72
C GLY A 227 -3.37 -6.85 -0.66
N ALA A 228 -2.49 -7.82 -0.91
CA ALA A 228 -1.95 -8.05 -2.25
C ALA A 228 -3.09 -8.42 -3.22
N ASP A 229 -3.25 -7.61 -4.28
CA ASP A 229 -4.32 -7.73 -5.27
C ASP A 229 -3.97 -8.72 -6.39
N THR A 230 -2.67 -8.94 -6.63
CA THR A 230 -2.13 -10.02 -7.48
C THR A 230 -0.86 -10.57 -6.85
N ILE A 231 -0.41 -11.72 -7.33
CA ILE A 231 0.89 -12.28 -6.98
C ILE A 231 1.66 -12.67 -8.23
N MET A 232 2.99 -12.64 -8.16
CA MET A 232 3.83 -13.28 -9.16
C MET A 232 4.63 -14.42 -8.55
N ASP A 233 4.57 -15.58 -9.19
CA ASP A 233 5.50 -16.67 -8.93
C ASP A 233 6.79 -16.44 -9.75
N LEU A 234 7.83 -15.99 -9.07
CA LEU A 234 9.15 -15.74 -9.64
C LEU A 234 10.15 -16.86 -9.30
N SER A 235 9.63 -18.07 -9.03
CA SER A 235 10.41 -19.26 -8.71
C SER A 235 11.52 -19.54 -9.74
N THR A 236 12.67 -19.97 -9.24
CA THR A 236 13.84 -20.36 -10.04
C THR A 236 14.47 -21.63 -9.46
N GLY A 237 15.09 -22.46 -10.30
CA GLY A 237 15.63 -23.75 -9.89
C GLY A 237 14.65 -24.91 -10.04
N ARG A 238 14.64 -25.84 -9.08
CA ARG A 238 13.88 -27.10 -9.17
C ARG A 238 12.40 -26.91 -8.81
N HIS A 239 11.55 -27.79 -9.34
CA HIS A 239 10.13 -27.88 -9.01
C HIS A 239 9.30 -26.61 -9.27
N ILE A 240 9.67 -25.82 -10.27
CA ILE A 240 8.94 -24.60 -10.66
C ILE A 240 7.50 -24.93 -11.05
N HIS A 241 7.30 -25.99 -11.85
CA HIS A 241 5.96 -26.39 -12.32
C HIS A 241 5.05 -26.77 -11.14
N GLU A 242 5.55 -27.61 -10.25
CA GLU A 242 4.82 -28.13 -9.10
C GLU A 242 4.53 -27.01 -8.11
N THR A 243 5.52 -26.18 -7.78
CA THR A 243 5.33 -25.02 -6.88
C THR A 243 4.21 -24.10 -7.39
N ARG A 244 4.23 -23.79 -8.69
CA ARG A 244 3.19 -22.98 -9.33
C ARG A 244 1.82 -23.64 -9.33
N GLU A 245 1.74 -24.95 -9.51
CA GLU A 245 0.47 -25.68 -9.44
C GLU A 245 -0.17 -25.53 -8.05
N TRP A 246 0.63 -25.68 -6.98
CA TRP A 246 0.16 -25.47 -5.62
C TRP A 246 -0.28 -24.02 -5.38
N ILE A 247 0.45 -23.03 -5.90
CA ILE A 247 0.10 -21.61 -5.81
C ILE A 247 -1.23 -21.34 -6.52
N LEU A 248 -1.37 -21.72 -7.80
CA LEU A 248 -2.56 -21.46 -8.61
C LEU A 248 -3.82 -22.09 -8.03
N ARG A 249 -3.74 -23.36 -7.61
CA ARG A 249 -4.89 -24.05 -7.00
C ARG A 249 -5.28 -23.47 -5.64
N ASN A 250 -4.44 -22.64 -5.04
CA ASN A 250 -4.67 -22.01 -3.74
C ASN A 250 -4.75 -20.48 -3.78
N SER A 251 -4.80 -19.88 -4.98
CA SER A 251 -4.87 -18.44 -5.16
C SER A 251 -6.29 -18.00 -5.51
N ALA A 252 -6.82 -17.03 -4.76
CA ALA A 252 -8.04 -16.33 -5.13
C ALA A 252 -7.76 -15.06 -5.95
N VAL A 253 -6.48 -14.69 -6.10
CA VAL A 253 -6.02 -13.50 -6.83
C VAL A 253 -5.29 -13.90 -8.11
N PRO A 254 -5.18 -13.01 -9.12
CA PRO A 254 -4.44 -13.32 -10.33
C PRO A 254 -2.98 -13.68 -10.05
N VAL A 255 -2.49 -14.68 -10.78
CA VAL A 255 -1.12 -15.18 -10.69
C VAL A 255 -0.37 -14.86 -11.97
N GLY A 256 0.72 -14.11 -11.83
CA GLY A 256 1.65 -13.82 -12.92
C GLY A 256 2.94 -14.63 -12.86
N THR A 257 3.62 -14.72 -14.00
CA THR A 257 4.94 -15.35 -14.09
C THR A 257 5.86 -14.60 -15.05
N VAL A 258 7.13 -15.00 -15.09
CA VAL A 258 8.06 -14.63 -16.16
C VAL A 258 8.47 -15.92 -16.88
N PRO A 259 7.80 -16.31 -17.98
CA PRO A 259 7.98 -17.64 -18.58
C PRO A 259 9.43 -17.99 -18.96
N ILE A 260 10.25 -16.97 -19.25
CA ILE A 260 11.67 -17.15 -19.61
C ILE A 260 12.48 -17.79 -18.47
N TYR A 261 12.07 -17.66 -17.20
CA TYR A 261 12.78 -18.25 -16.07
C TYR A 261 12.69 -19.77 -16.11
N GLN A 262 11.49 -20.31 -16.34
CA GLN A 262 11.31 -21.75 -16.48
C GLN A 262 11.91 -22.27 -17.80
N ALA A 263 11.77 -21.51 -18.90
CA ALA A 263 12.38 -21.89 -20.17
C ALA A 263 13.91 -22.01 -20.04
N LEU A 264 14.54 -21.12 -19.27
CA LEU A 264 15.98 -21.16 -18.99
C LEU A 264 16.38 -22.40 -18.18
N GLU A 265 15.57 -22.80 -17.19
CA GLU A 265 15.80 -24.06 -16.45
C GLU A 265 15.70 -25.29 -17.35
N LYS A 266 14.77 -25.31 -18.33
CA LYS A 266 14.65 -26.41 -19.31
C LYS A 266 15.91 -26.58 -20.17
N VAL A 267 16.73 -25.54 -20.29
CA VAL A 267 18.03 -25.58 -21.00
C VAL A 267 19.23 -25.52 -20.05
N ASN A 268 19.04 -25.94 -18.80
CA ASN A 268 20.08 -26.04 -17.78
C ASN A 268 20.82 -24.71 -17.50
N GLY A 269 20.11 -23.58 -17.57
CA GLY A 269 20.71 -22.27 -17.29
C GLY A 269 21.52 -21.67 -18.46
N ILE A 270 21.57 -22.35 -19.61
CA ILE A 270 22.36 -21.91 -20.76
C ILE A 270 21.46 -21.06 -21.66
N ALA A 271 21.51 -19.73 -21.49
CA ALA A 271 20.67 -18.80 -22.24
C ALA A 271 20.78 -18.98 -23.76
N GLU A 272 21.98 -19.29 -24.26
CA GLU A 272 22.28 -19.51 -25.69
C GLU A 272 21.50 -20.69 -26.29
N ASN A 273 21.09 -21.66 -25.46
CA ASN A 273 20.33 -22.83 -25.90
C ASN A 273 18.82 -22.57 -25.94
N LEU A 274 18.35 -21.40 -25.52
CA LEU A 274 16.95 -21.03 -25.65
C LEU A 274 16.55 -20.97 -27.13
N THR A 275 15.37 -21.47 -27.44
CA THR A 275 14.74 -21.33 -28.76
C THR A 275 13.28 -20.93 -28.58
N TRP A 276 12.66 -20.49 -29.68
CA TRP A 276 11.23 -20.23 -29.70
C TRP A 276 10.41 -21.45 -29.28
N GLU A 277 10.77 -22.66 -29.72
CA GLU A 277 10.03 -23.89 -29.42
C GLU A 277 9.99 -24.17 -27.92
N ILE A 278 11.13 -24.04 -27.22
CA ILE A 278 11.20 -24.24 -25.77
C ILE A 278 10.37 -23.18 -25.04
N PHE A 279 10.42 -21.93 -25.51
CA PHE A 279 9.65 -20.85 -24.92
C PHE A 279 8.14 -21.05 -25.16
N ARG A 280 7.73 -21.38 -26.38
CA ARG A 280 6.35 -21.70 -26.77
C ARG A 280 5.77 -22.83 -25.93
N ASP A 281 6.50 -23.93 -25.79
CA ASP A 281 6.04 -25.07 -25.00
C ASP A 281 5.91 -24.68 -23.51
N THR A 282 6.77 -23.78 -23.02
CA THR A 282 6.66 -23.21 -21.66
C THR A 282 5.45 -22.28 -21.51
N LEU A 283 5.13 -21.47 -22.52
CA LEU A 283 3.92 -20.63 -22.51
C LEU A 283 2.66 -21.49 -22.43
N ILE A 284 2.56 -22.53 -23.26
CA ILE A 284 1.42 -23.44 -23.30
C ILE A 284 1.28 -24.19 -21.97
N GLU A 285 2.40 -24.68 -21.42
CA GLU A 285 2.41 -25.36 -20.12
C GLU A 285 1.83 -24.47 -19.02
N GLN A 286 2.30 -23.22 -18.92
CA GLN A 286 1.81 -22.27 -17.91
C GLN A 286 0.37 -21.81 -18.18
N ALA A 287 -0.01 -21.71 -19.45
CA ALA A 287 -1.37 -21.37 -19.86
C ALA A 287 -2.39 -22.42 -19.42
N GLU A 288 -2.06 -23.71 -19.61
CA GLU A 288 -2.90 -24.83 -19.17
C GLU A 288 -3.02 -24.92 -17.65
N GLN A 289 -1.97 -24.55 -16.89
CA GLN A 289 -2.04 -24.48 -15.44
C GLN A 289 -2.98 -23.37 -14.94
N GLY A 290 -3.15 -22.29 -15.71
CA GLY A 290 -3.98 -21.15 -15.35
C GLY A 290 -3.22 -19.88 -14.95
N VAL A 291 -2.00 -19.67 -15.43
CA VAL A 291 -1.34 -18.36 -15.23
C VAL A 291 -2.16 -17.25 -15.90
N ASP A 292 -2.47 -16.18 -15.18
CA ASP A 292 -3.36 -15.10 -15.64
C ASP A 292 -2.65 -14.04 -16.47
N TYR A 293 -1.36 -13.83 -16.21
CA TYR A 293 -0.55 -12.91 -17.01
C TYR A 293 0.91 -13.31 -17.12
N PHE A 294 1.50 -13.02 -18.28
CA PHE A 294 2.91 -13.26 -18.54
C PHE A 294 3.67 -11.96 -18.62
N THR A 295 4.78 -11.88 -17.87
CA THR A 295 5.81 -10.87 -18.13
C THR A 295 6.74 -11.33 -19.23
N ILE A 296 6.67 -10.69 -20.40
CA ILE A 296 7.49 -11.04 -21.58
C ILE A 296 8.33 -9.83 -22.01
N HIS A 297 9.65 -10.03 -22.09
CA HIS A 297 10.63 -8.99 -22.41
C HIS A 297 10.89 -8.88 -23.92
N ALA A 298 9.81 -8.79 -24.71
CA ALA A 298 9.89 -8.68 -26.16
C ALA A 298 10.41 -7.29 -26.63
N GLY A 299 10.44 -6.29 -25.74
CA GLY A 299 11.01 -4.97 -26.03
C GLY A 299 12.54 -4.88 -25.99
N VAL A 300 13.22 -5.93 -25.51
CA VAL A 300 14.70 -5.99 -25.45
C VAL A 300 15.25 -6.37 -26.82
N LEU A 301 15.35 -5.38 -27.71
CA LEU A 301 15.81 -5.60 -29.07
C LEU A 301 17.33 -5.58 -29.17
N LEU A 302 17.89 -6.37 -30.10
CA LEU A 302 19.34 -6.49 -30.33
C LEU A 302 20.00 -5.12 -30.46
N ARG A 303 19.37 -4.24 -31.24
CA ARG A 303 19.84 -2.87 -31.49
C ARG A 303 19.84 -1.95 -30.25
N TYR A 304 19.10 -2.31 -29.19
CA TYR A 304 19.04 -1.52 -27.96
C TYR A 304 20.10 -1.93 -26.94
N ILE A 305 20.63 -3.16 -27.02
CA ILE A 305 21.62 -3.67 -26.07
C ILE A 305 22.88 -2.76 -26.00
N PRO A 306 23.46 -2.25 -27.12
CA PRO A 306 24.61 -1.36 -27.04
C PRO A 306 24.33 -0.03 -26.31
N LEU A 307 23.07 0.40 -26.23
CA LEU A 307 22.70 1.64 -25.52
C LEU A 307 22.95 1.52 -24.01
N THR A 308 22.94 0.29 -23.46
CA THR A 308 23.18 0.07 -22.04
C THR A 308 24.67 0.01 -21.67
N ALA A 309 25.59 0.05 -22.65
CA ALA A 309 27.02 -0.09 -22.40
C ALA A 309 27.62 1.03 -21.54
N LYS A 310 26.96 2.20 -21.51
CA LYS A 310 27.38 3.37 -20.72
C LYS A 310 26.67 3.49 -19.36
N ARG A 311 25.79 2.55 -19.03
CA ARG A 311 25.07 2.56 -17.75
C ARG A 311 26.00 2.25 -16.59
N MET A 312 25.71 2.85 -15.44
CA MET A 312 26.35 2.54 -14.17
C MET A 312 26.02 1.13 -13.70
N THR A 313 24.77 0.70 -13.86
CA THR A 313 24.28 -0.61 -13.38
C THR A 313 23.86 -1.57 -14.50
N GLY A 314 24.12 -1.22 -15.77
CA GLY A 314 23.86 -2.08 -16.91
C GLY A 314 22.39 -2.48 -17.06
N ILE A 315 22.16 -3.77 -17.31
CA ILE A 315 20.83 -4.39 -17.43
C ILE A 315 20.54 -5.13 -16.11
N VAL A 316 19.65 -4.58 -15.29
CA VAL A 316 19.28 -5.17 -13.99
C VAL A 316 18.04 -6.08 -14.05
N SER A 317 17.33 -6.10 -15.18
CA SER A 317 16.26 -7.07 -15.37
C SER A 317 16.81 -8.48 -15.55
N ARG A 318 16.37 -9.42 -14.71
CA ARG A 318 16.73 -10.84 -14.88
C ARG A 318 16.25 -11.35 -16.24
N GLY A 319 14.98 -11.16 -16.58
CA GLY A 319 14.46 -11.56 -17.88
C GLY A 319 15.11 -10.80 -19.04
N GLY A 320 15.28 -9.48 -18.89
CA GLY A 320 15.92 -8.67 -19.92
C GLY A 320 17.37 -9.06 -20.20
N SER A 321 18.16 -9.37 -19.17
CA SER A 321 19.55 -9.81 -19.34
C SER A 321 19.67 -11.20 -19.99
N ILE A 322 18.71 -12.11 -19.75
CA ILE A 322 18.64 -13.41 -20.43
C ILE A 322 18.41 -13.21 -21.95
N HIS A 323 17.42 -12.39 -22.32
CA HIS A 323 17.17 -12.07 -23.73
C HIS A 323 18.37 -11.35 -24.38
N ALA A 324 18.99 -10.41 -23.68
CA ALA A 324 20.16 -9.71 -24.18
C ALA A 324 21.35 -10.67 -24.43
N LYS A 325 21.62 -11.60 -23.50
CA LYS A 325 22.66 -12.62 -23.65
C LYS A 325 22.40 -13.50 -24.88
N TRP A 326 21.16 -13.96 -25.05
CA TRP A 326 20.77 -14.75 -26.22
C TRP A 326 20.95 -13.97 -27.54
N CYS A 327 20.49 -12.71 -27.59
CA CYS A 327 20.59 -11.87 -28.79
C CYS A 327 22.07 -11.65 -29.18
N LEU A 328 22.94 -11.40 -28.20
CA LEU A 328 24.37 -11.20 -28.46
C LEU A 328 25.08 -12.48 -28.91
N ALA A 329 24.74 -13.63 -28.33
CA ALA A 329 25.35 -14.92 -28.67
C ALA A 329 25.03 -15.34 -30.11
N HIS A 330 23.80 -15.09 -30.56
CA HIS A 330 23.34 -15.46 -31.89
C HIS A 330 23.44 -14.33 -32.92
N HIS A 331 23.66 -13.11 -32.47
CA HIS A 331 23.56 -11.88 -33.27
C HIS A 331 22.25 -11.81 -34.07
N LYS A 332 21.13 -12.16 -33.40
CA LYS A 332 19.77 -12.17 -33.96
C LYS A 332 18.85 -11.28 -33.15
N GLU A 333 17.76 -10.81 -33.78
CA GLU A 333 16.71 -10.09 -33.08
C GLU A 333 16.01 -10.99 -32.07
N ASN A 334 15.47 -10.39 -31.01
CA ASN A 334 14.84 -11.09 -29.91
C ASN A 334 13.71 -12.01 -30.41
N PHE A 335 13.85 -13.32 -30.19
CA PHE A 335 12.86 -14.29 -30.68
C PHE A 335 11.43 -14.05 -30.14
N ALA A 336 11.28 -13.46 -28.94
CA ALA A 336 9.94 -13.15 -28.43
C ALA A 336 9.31 -11.94 -29.15
N TYR A 337 10.12 -11.06 -29.71
CA TYR A 337 9.67 -9.99 -30.60
C TYR A 337 9.29 -10.54 -31.98
N ASP A 338 10.15 -11.37 -32.56
CA ASP A 338 9.92 -11.97 -33.88
C ASP A 338 8.67 -12.87 -33.88
N HIS A 339 8.45 -13.64 -32.80
CA HIS A 339 7.30 -14.52 -32.61
C HIS A 339 6.17 -13.88 -31.80
N TRP A 340 6.10 -12.55 -31.70
CA TRP A 340 5.08 -11.87 -30.91
C TRP A 340 3.66 -12.29 -31.33
N ASP A 341 3.41 -12.38 -32.63
CA ASP A 341 2.08 -12.75 -33.15
C ASP A 341 1.66 -14.18 -32.78
N ASP A 342 2.61 -15.11 -32.67
CA ASP A 342 2.38 -16.48 -32.22
C ASP A 342 2.08 -16.52 -30.70
N ILE A 343 2.79 -15.69 -29.92
CA ILE A 343 2.54 -15.51 -28.48
C ILE A 343 1.11 -14.99 -28.27
N LEU A 344 0.68 -14.02 -29.08
CA LEU A 344 -0.68 -13.48 -29.03
C LEU A 344 -1.73 -14.55 -29.30
N ASP A 345 -1.50 -15.44 -30.29
CA ASP A 345 -2.42 -16.53 -30.60
C ASP A 345 -2.58 -17.51 -29.44
N ILE A 346 -1.48 -17.81 -28.73
CA ILE A 346 -1.53 -18.60 -27.49
C ILE A 346 -2.35 -17.87 -26.43
N CYS A 347 -2.00 -16.61 -26.11
CA CYS A 347 -2.67 -15.85 -25.05
C CYS A 347 -4.18 -15.73 -25.28
N ASN A 348 -4.59 -15.62 -26.54
CA ASN A 348 -5.99 -15.50 -26.94
C ASN A 348 -6.85 -16.73 -26.60
N GLN A 349 -6.27 -17.93 -26.68
CA GLN A 349 -6.99 -19.18 -26.41
C GLN A 349 -7.30 -19.38 -24.92
N TYR A 350 -6.53 -18.74 -24.05
CA TYR A 350 -6.61 -18.93 -22.60
C TYR A 350 -7.06 -17.69 -21.83
N ASP A 351 -7.11 -16.51 -22.47
CA ASP A 351 -7.28 -15.20 -21.82
C ASP A 351 -6.13 -14.83 -20.88
N ILE A 352 -4.90 -14.99 -21.38
CA ILE A 352 -3.70 -14.55 -20.66
C ILE A 352 -3.42 -13.11 -21.03
N SER A 353 -3.29 -12.27 -20.00
CA SER A 353 -2.88 -10.88 -20.19
C SER A 353 -1.36 -10.79 -20.39
N LEU A 354 -0.90 -9.84 -21.19
CA LEU A 354 0.52 -9.58 -21.41
C LEU A 354 0.99 -8.40 -20.59
N SER A 355 1.84 -8.67 -19.62
CA SER A 355 2.63 -7.68 -18.91
C SER A 355 3.91 -7.44 -19.71
N ILE A 356 3.94 -6.43 -20.58
CA ILE A 356 5.11 -6.23 -21.45
C ILE A 356 6.27 -5.73 -20.59
N GLY A 357 7.33 -6.53 -20.51
CA GLY A 357 8.43 -6.35 -19.56
C GLY A 357 9.33 -5.17 -19.88
N ASP A 358 9.90 -4.58 -18.84
CA ASP A 358 10.87 -3.48 -18.85
C ASP A 358 12.30 -4.02 -18.70
N GLY A 359 12.75 -4.79 -19.70
CA GLY A 359 14.03 -5.47 -19.67
C GLY A 359 15.23 -4.53 -19.56
N LEU A 360 15.09 -3.31 -20.06
CA LEU A 360 16.06 -2.23 -20.02
C LEU A 360 15.69 -1.16 -18.99
N ARG A 361 14.93 -1.48 -17.94
CA ARG A 361 14.68 -0.54 -16.83
C ARG A 361 15.99 -0.06 -16.15
N PRO A 362 16.00 1.14 -15.55
CA PRO A 362 17.18 1.66 -14.85
C PRO A 362 17.35 1.00 -13.47
N GLY A 363 18.54 0.44 -13.21
CA GLY A 363 18.92 -0.11 -11.90
C GLY A 363 19.50 0.92 -10.93
N SER A 364 19.65 2.17 -11.38
CA SER A 364 20.17 3.25 -10.57
C SER A 364 19.58 4.59 -11.00
N ILE A 365 19.65 5.57 -10.11
CA ILE A 365 19.27 6.96 -10.42
C ILE A 365 20.12 7.52 -11.57
N TYR A 366 21.37 7.04 -11.73
CA TYR A 366 22.25 7.49 -12.81
C TYR A 366 21.73 7.07 -14.19
N ASP A 367 21.13 5.88 -14.27
CA ASP A 367 20.66 5.26 -15.52
C ASP A 367 19.22 5.67 -15.88
N ALA A 368 18.57 6.43 -15.00
CA ALA A 368 17.19 6.83 -15.12
C ALA A 368 16.91 7.69 -16.37
N ASN A 369 15.82 7.37 -17.07
CA ASN A 369 15.33 8.11 -18.25
C ASN A 369 16.35 8.18 -19.39
N ASP A 370 17.25 7.19 -19.48
CA ASP A 370 18.22 7.11 -20.56
C ASP A 370 17.59 6.64 -21.88
N THR A 371 18.40 6.64 -22.94
CA THR A 371 17.96 6.25 -24.29
C THR A 371 17.50 4.79 -24.34
N ALA A 372 18.14 3.88 -23.59
CA ALA A 372 17.80 2.47 -23.62
C ALA A 372 16.40 2.21 -23.03
N GLN A 373 16.07 2.86 -21.92
CA GLN A 373 14.75 2.77 -21.30
C GLN A 373 13.65 3.25 -22.24
N PHE A 374 13.79 4.46 -22.79
CA PHE A 374 12.74 5.01 -23.67
C PHE A 374 12.65 4.31 -25.02
N ALA A 375 13.76 3.77 -25.54
CA ALA A 375 13.73 2.96 -26.75
C ALA A 375 12.89 1.69 -26.56
N GLU A 376 13.06 0.99 -25.43
CA GLU A 376 12.20 -0.14 -25.09
C GLU A 376 10.74 0.29 -24.90
N LEU A 377 10.48 1.39 -24.18
CA LEU A 377 9.12 1.90 -23.96
C LEU A 377 8.36 2.20 -25.27
N LEU A 378 9.05 2.75 -26.27
CA LEU A 378 8.46 2.98 -27.60
C LEU A 378 8.06 1.67 -28.28
N THR A 379 8.91 0.65 -28.20
CA THR A 379 8.62 -0.71 -28.70
C THR A 379 7.48 -1.36 -27.93
N GLN A 380 7.43 -1.21 -26.61
CA GLN A 380 6.31 -1.71 -25.81
C GLN A 380 4.98 -1.13 -26.32
N GLY A 381 4.93 0.17 -26.65
CA GLY A 381 3.74 0.78 -27.25
C GLY A 381 3.35 0.21 -28.61
N GLU A 382 4.31 -0.19 -29.44
CA GLU A 382 4.05 -0.92 -30.69
C GLU A 382 3.48 -2.32 -30.41
N LEU A 383 4.12 -3.09 -29.54
CA LEU A 383 3.70 -4.43 -29.16
C LEU A 383 2.29 -4.44 -28.53
N THR A 384 1.95 -3.39 -27.77
CA THR A 384 0.60 -3.17 -27.23
C THR A 384 -0.44 -3.04 -28.34
N ARG A 385 -0.19 -2.23 -29.38
CA ARG A 385 -1.14 -2.06 -30.50
C ARG A 385 -1.35 -3.37 -31.25
N ARG A 386 -0.27 -4.11 -31.53
CA ARG A 386 -0.34 -5.45 -32.15
C ARG A 386 -1.13 -6.44 -31.29
N ALA A 387 -0.94 -6.42 -29.97
CA ALA A 387 -1.71 -7.23 -29.05
C ALA A 387 -3.21 -6.89 -29.09
N TRP A 388 -3.56 -5.61 -29.13
CA TRP A 388 -4.95 -5.15 -29.21
C TRP A 388 -5.63 -5.50 -30.53
N GLU A 389 -4.91 -5.57 -31.64
CA GLU A 389 -5.45 -6.07 -32.93
C GLU A 389 -5.90 -7.54 -32.83
N LYS A 390 -5.23 -8.33 -31.98
CA LYS A 390 -5.62 -9.70 -31.65
C LYS A 390 -6.49 -9.80 -30.39
N ASP A 391 -6.99 -8.69 -29.86
CA ASP A 391 -7.79 -8.61 -28.63
C ASP A 391 -7.11 -9.21 -27.39
N VAL A 392 -5.78 -9.21 -27.34
CA VAL A 392 -5.04 -9.65 -26.15
C VAL A 392 -4.89 -8.47 -25.19
N GLN A 393 -5.23 -8.71 -23.93
CA GLN A 393 -5.16 -7.71 -22.85
C GLN A 393 -3.69 -7.38 -22.54
N THR A 394 -3.35 -6.11 -22.30
CA THR A 394 -1.97 -5.70 -22.03
C THR A 394 -1.85 -4.75 -20.82
N LEU A 395 -0.82 -4.98 -20.01
CA LEU A 395 -0.29 -4.05 -19.03
C LEU A 395 1.14 -3.67 -19.42
N LEU A 396 1.53 -2.42 -19.22
CA LEU A 396 2.92 -1.99 -19.37
C LEU A 396 3.59 -1.96 -18.01
N LEU A 397 4.75 -2.61 -17.88
CA LEU A 397 5.63 -2.43 -16.74
C LEU A 397 6.57 -1.27 -17.02
N ASP A 398 6.69 -0.34 -16.08
CA ASP A 398 7.77 0.65 -16.06
C ASP A 398 8.20 0.86 -14.60
N MET A 399 9.44 0.48 -14.28
CA MET A 399 10.04 0.76 -12.98
C MET A 399 10.74 2.11 -12.96
N ILE A 400 10.34 2.91 -11.97
CA ILE A 400 10.81 4.26 -11.73
C ILE A 400 11.84 4.23 -10.59
N THR A 401 13.11 4.01 -10.93
CA THR A 401 14.22 4.49 -10.07
C THR A 401 14.43 5.97 -10.40
N LEU A 402 13.47 6.85 -10.08
CA LEU A 402 13.51 8.28 -10.44
C LEU A 402 13.66 9.17 -9.21
N PRO A 403 14.53 10.19 -9.25
CA PRO A 403 14.47 11.29 -8.30
C PRO A 403 13.19 12.11 -8.58
N GLN A 404 12.58 12.67 -7.52
CA GLN A 404 11.27 13.33 -7.57
C GLN A 404 11.05 14.32 -8.74
N PRO A 405 12.02 15.18 -9.14
CA PRO A 405 11.80 16.12 -10.26
C PRO A 405 11.64 15.42 -11.61
N LEU A 406 12.25 14.24 -11.79
CA LEU A 406 12.19 13.46 -13.03
C LEU A 406 10.95 12.55 -13.09
N ALA A 407 10.37 12.23 -11.93
CA ALA A 407 9.19 11.38 -11.83
C ALA A 407 7.95 12.01 -12.50
N LEU A 408 7.81 13.34 -12.48
CA LEU A 408 6.70 14.08 -13.09
C LEU A 408 6.55 13.86 -14.61
N ARG A 409 7.65 13.62 -15.34
CA ARG A 409 7.60 13.39 -16.79
C ARG A 409 7.15 11.99 -17.17
N THR A 410 7.30 11.02 -16.27
CA THR A 410 7.03 9.59 -16.52
C THR A 410 5.73 9.12 -15.81
N LEU A 411 5.45 9.63 -14.60
CA LEU A 411 4.33 9.19 -13.74
C LEU A 411 2.93 9.52 -14.25
N GLY A 412 2.78 10.55 -15.11
CA GLY A 412 1.47 10.98 -15.61
C GLY A 412 0.72 9.92 -16.44
N LEU A 413 1.38 8.82 -16.82
CA LEU A 413 0.89 7.86 -17.80
C LEU A 413 0.56 6.46 -17.25
N LEU A 414 1.14 5.99 -16.13
CA LEU A 414 1.22 4.53 -15.90
C LEU A 414 0.92 3.98 -14.49
N ALA A 415 0.65 4.81 -13.46
CA ALA A 415 0.42 4.32 -12.09
C ALA A 415 -0.96 3.65 -11.90
N GLN A 416 -1.08 2.38 -12.32
CA GLN A 416 -2.31 1.58 -12.26
C GLN A 416 -2.14 0.34 -11.37
N HIS A 417 -0.91 -0.14 -11.24
CA HIS A 417 -0.54 -1.36 -10.56
C HIS A 417 0.89 -1.25 -10.02
N PHE A 418 1.09 -1.42 -8.71
CA PHE A 418 2.40 -1.32 -8.08
C PHE A 418 2.94 -2.70 -7.71
N CYS A 419 4.14 -3.02 -8.20
CA CYS A 419 4.88 -4.18 -7.75
C CYS A 419 5.62 -3.86 -6.44
N VAL A 420 5.39 -4.68 -5.42
CA VAL A 420 5.99 -4.51 -4.08
C VAL A 420 7.50 -4.66 -4.13
N MET A 421 8.19 -3.74 -3.47
CA MET A 421 9.57 -3.88 -3.02
C MET A 421 9.57 -4.20 -1.54
N THR A 422 10.35 -5.22 -1.14
CA THR A 422 10.46 -5.63 0.26
C THR A 422 11.68 -4.97 0.92
N PRO A 423 11.77 -4.91 2.26
CA PRO A 423 12.97 -4.45 2.95
C PRO A 423 14.26 -5.22 2.60
N LYS A 424 14.13 -6.42 2.03
CA LYS A 424 15.25 -7.25 1.57
C LYS A 424 15.63 -7.04 0.11
N GLU A 425 14.98 -6.12 -0.60
CA GLU A 425 15.38 -5.80 -1.97
C GLU A 425 16.87 -5.44 -2.02
N HIS A 426 17.59 -6.03 -2.97
CA HIS A 426 19.06 -5.97 -3.10
C HIS A 426 19.89 -6.66 -1.99
N LEU A 427 19.27 -7.33 -1.02
CA LEU A 427 19.94 -7.99 0.10
C LEU A 427 19.70 -9.51 0.15
N GLY A 428 18.53 -9.98 -0.26
CA GLY A 428 18.20 -11.41 -0.26
C GLY A 428 16.73 -11.70 -0.51
N LEU A 429 16.33 -12.96 -0.34
CA LEU A 429 14.93 -13.36 -0.52
C LEU A 429 14.06 -12.94 0.68
N PRO A 430 12.87 -12.35 0.43
CA PRO A 430 11.94 -11.97 1.48
C PRO A 430 11.40 -13.20 2.21
N ASN A 431 11.38 -13.12 3.54
CA ASN A 431 10.59 -14.03 4.37
C ASN A 431 9.16 -13.47 4.52
N ARG A 432 8.31 -14.20 5.24
CA ARG A 432 6.93 -13.82 5.52
C ARG A 432 6.76 -12.40 6.07
N ASP A 433 7.61 -11.99 7.01
CA ASP A 433 7.47 -10.68 7.67
C ASP A 433 7.90 -9.55 6.73
N ASP A 434 8.91 -9.79 5.89
CA ASP A 434 9.31 -8.87 4.82
C ASP A 434 8.20 -8.70 3.77
N VAL A 435 7.48 -9.79 3.46
CA VAL A 435 6.31 -9.76 2.57
C VAL A 435 5.21 -8.89 3.16
N LYS A 436 4.86 -9.06 4.44
CA LYS A 436 3.89 -8.18 5.13
C LYS A 436 4.34 -6.72 5.06
N ALA A 437 5.59 -6.44 5.43
CA ALA A 437 6.12 -5.08 5.43
C ALA A 437 6.02 -4.42 4.04
N GLY A 438 6.38 -5.16 3.00
CA GLY A 438 6.24 -4.71 1.62
C GLY A 438 4.79 -4.46 1.21
N VAL A 439 3.89 -5.42 1.46
CA VAL A 439 2.47 -5.28 1.11
C VAL A 439 1.84 -4.08 1.82
N ILE A 440 2.03 -3.92 3.13
CA ILE A 440 1.47 -2.79 3.89
C ILE A 440 2.01 -1.46 3.36
N ALA A 441 3.32 -1.33 3.13
CA ALA A 441 3.91 -0.11 2.58
C ALA A 441 3.30 0.27 1.23
N TYR A 442 3.04 -0.72 0.38
CA TYR A 442 2.46 -0.50 -0.93
C TYR A 442 0.94 -0.29 -0.93
N LYS A 443 0.20 -0.85 0.05
CA LYS A 443 -1.21 -0.50 0.25
C LYS A 443 -1.37 0.92 0.75
N ILE A 444 -0.47 1.41 1.60
CA ILE A 444 -0.39 2.84 1.96
C ILE A 444 -0.15 3.68 0.70
N ALA A 445 0.84 3.31 -0.13
CA ALA A 445 1.15 4.06 -1.35
C ALA A 445 0.00 4.05 -2.37
N ALA A 446 -0.67 2.90 -2.55
CA ALA A 446 -1.83 2.75 -3.42
C ALA A 446 -3.00 3.62 -2.94
N HIS A 447 -3.35 3.54 -1.65
CA HIS A 447 -4.42 4.34 -1.07
C HIS A 447 -4.11 5.84 -1.11
N ALA A 448 -2.87 6.23 -0.83
CA ALA A 448 -2.42 7.62 -0.97
C ALA A 448 -2.57 8.11 -2.43
N ALA A 449 -2.26 7.26 -3.41
CA ALA A 449 -2.48 7.55 -4.83
C ALA A 449 -3.98 7.63 -5.19
N ASP A 450 -4.85 6.86 -4.53
CA ASP A 450 -6.29 6.96 -4.74
C ASP A 450 -6.90 8.23 -4.13
N LEU A 451 -6.48 8.65 -2.93
CA LEU A 451 -6.83 9.95 -2.35
C LEU A 451 -6.39 11.09 -3.26
N ALA A 452 -5.16 11.00 -3.74
CA ALA A 452 -4.53 11.92 -4.66
C ALA A 452 -5.27 12.09 -5.99
N LYS A 453 -5.81 10.99 -6.53
CA LYS A 453 -6.65 10.97 -7.73
C LYS A 453 -8.09 11.42 -7.45
N CYS A 454 -8.43 11.73 -6.19
CA CYS A 454 -9.80 11.94 -5.73
C CYS A 454 -10.73 10.77 -6.09
N HIS A 455 -10.23 9.53 -5.91
CA HIS A 455 -11.06 8.35 -6.14
C HIS A 455 -12.27 8.38 -5.18
N PRO A 456 -13.52 8.20 -5.68
CA PRO A 456 -14.73 8.47 -4.89
C PRO A 456 -14.84 7.73 -3.56
N LEU A 457 -14.20 6.56 -3.45
CA LEU A 457 -14.28 5.69 -2.29
C LEU A 457 -13.09 5.82 -1.32
N ALA A 458 -12.07 6.61 -1.66
CA ALA A 458 -10.82 6.61 -0.89
C ALA A 458 -10.96 7.38 0.44
N GLN A 459 -11.45 8.63 0.38
CA GLN A 459 -11.45 9.53 1.54
C GLN A 459 -12.34 9.06 2.70
N ALA A 460 -13.41 8.32 2.40
CA ALA A 460 -14.32 7.82 3.44
C ALA A 460 -13.61 6.94 4.48
N TRP A 461 -12.53 6.24 4.09
CA TRP A 461 -11.76 5.42 5.02
C TRP A 461 -10.94 6.28 5.98
N ASP A 462 -10.23 7.30 5.46
CA ASP A 462 -9.48 8.26 6.27
C ASP A 462 -10.38 9.02 7.23
N ASP A 463 -11.56 9.43 6.78
CA ASP A 463 -12.53 10.15 7.58
C ASP A 463 -13.07 9.27 8.71
N ALA A 464 -13.40 8.00 8.44
CA ALA A 464 -13.85 7.04 9.45
C ALA A 464 -12.78 6.81 10.54
N LEU A 465 -11.53 6.58 10.12
CA LEU A 465 -10.40 6.38 11.04
C LEU A 465 -10.10 7.65 11.84
N SER A 466 -10.14 8.81 11.20
CA SER A 466 -9.89 10.11 11.84
C SER A 466 -10.98 10.48 12.84
N LYS A 467 -12.23 10.17 12.53
CA LYS A 467 -13.36 10.33 13.45
C LYS A 467 -13.19 9.45 14.68
N ALA A 468 -12.88 8.16 14.50
CA ALA A 468 -12.60 7.24 15.60
C ALA A 468 -11.43 7.72 16.48
N ARG A 469 -10.38 8.28 15.86
CA ARG A 469 -9.25 8.90 16.56
C ARG A 469 -9.67 10.10 17.39
N PHE A 470 -10.47 11.00 16.82
CA PHE A 470 -10.91 12.22 17.51
C PHE A 470 -11.84 11.92 18.69
N GLU A 471 -12.69 10.91 18.54
CA GLU A 471 -13.66 10.46 19.56
C GLU A 471 -13.05 9.47 20.57
N PHE A 472 -11.74 9.22 20.51
CA PHE A 472 -11.02 8.29 21.39
C PHE A 472 -11.59 6.86 21.39
N ARG A 473 -12.21 6.45 20.28
CA ARG A 473 -12.63 5.06 20.04
C ARG A 473 -11.43 4.24 19.59
N TRP A 474 -10.48 4.01 20.49
CA TRP A 474 -9.19 3.38 20.19
C TRP A 474 -9.33 2.04 19.45
N MET A 475 -10.26 1.19 19.90
CA MET A 475 -10.48 -0.11 19.29
C MET A 475 -11.01 -0.01 17.85
N ASP A 476 -11.85 0.98 17.57
CA ASP A 476 -12.32 1.27 16.21
C ASP A 476 -11.19 1.83 15.35
N GLN A 477 -10.37 2.73 15.90
CA GLN A 477 -9.21 3.27 15.20
C GLN A 477 -8.22 2.16 14.82
N PHE A 478 -7.97 1.19 15.71
CA PHE A 478 -7.13 0.04 15.41
C PHE A 478 -7.77 -0.84 14.33
N ALA A 479 -9.05 -1.20 14.49
CA ALA A 479 -9.77 -2.05 13.55
C ALA A 479 -9.84 -1.46 12.14
N LEU A 480 -9.97 -0.13 12.02
CA LEU A 480 -9.95 0.59 10.76
C LEU A 480 -8.56 0.72 10.13
N SER A 481 -7.47 0.45 10.85
CA SER A 481 -6.13 0.57 10.27
C SER A 481 -5.79 -0.58 9.31
N LEU A 482 -4.81 -0.36 8.44
CA LEU A 482 -4.27 -1.40 7.54
C LEU A 482 -3.64 -2.57 8.32
N ASP A 483 -3.13 -2.31 9.54
CA ASP A 483 -2.50 -3.31 10.42
C ASP A 483 -2.95 -3.13 11.88
N PRO A 484 -4.17 -3.62 12.20
CA PRO A 484 -4.80 -3.40 13.51
C PRO A 484 -3.96 -3.84 14.70
N MET A 485 -3.32 -5.01 14.61
CA MET A 485 -2.57 -5.58 15.72
C MET A 485 -1.28 -4.79 15.98
N THR A 486 -0.60 -4.32 14.95
CA THR A 486 0.58 -3.47 15.11
C THR A 486 0.21 -2.09 15.64
N ALA A 487 -0.90 -1.49 15.18
CA ALA A 487 -1.38 -0.22 15.70
C ALA A 487 -1.71 -0.32 17.21
N MET A 488 -2.39 -1.39 17.62
CA MET A 488 -2.72 -1.64 19.02
C MET A 488 -1.47 -1.94 19.85
N SER A 489 -0.54 -2.77 19.36
CA SER A 489 0.67 -3.10 20.12
C SER A 489 1.52 -1.88 20.43
N PHE A 490 1.67 -0.95 19.47
CA PHE A 490 2.43 0.29 19.69
C PHE A 490 1.78 1.21 20.73
N HIS A 491 0.45 1.25 20.79
CA HIS A 491 -0.24 1.96 21.87
C HIS A 491 0.04 1.28 23.23
N ASP A 492 -0.08 -0.04 23.27
CA ASP A 492 -0.04 -0.85 24.50
C ASP A 492 1.37 -1.02 25.08
N GLU A 493 2.42 -0.74 24.31
CA GLU A 493 3.80 -0.65 24.81
C GLU A 493 3.92 0.31 26.00
N THR A 494 3.07 1.34 26.06
CA THR A 494 3.10 2.35 27.14
C THR A 494 1.81 2.39 27.97
N LEU A 495 0.66 2.05 27.38
CA LEU A 495 -0.65 2.09 28.04
C LEU A 495 -1.43 0.77 27.83
N PRO A 496 -0.98 -0.35 28.41
CA PRO A 496 -1.54 -1.67 28.12
C PRO A 496 -2.92 -1.93 28.78
N SER A 497 -3.33 -1.12 29.74
CA SER A 497 -4.55 -1.38 30.50
C SER A 497 -5.82 -1.20 29.63
N ASP A 498 -6.85 -2.01 29.90
CA ASP A 498 -8.13 -1.91 29.18
C ASP A 498 -8.78 -0.52 29.33
N GLY A 499 -8.60 0.12 30.50
CA GLY A 499 -9.07 1.49 30.73
C GLY A 499 -8.40 2.54 29.83
N ALA A 500 -7.20 2.27 29.31
CA ALA A 500 -6.55 3.16 28.36
C ALA A 500 -7.24 3.16 26.97
N LYS A 501 -7.98 2.10 26.61
CA LYS A 501 -8.70 1.98 25.33
C LYS A 501 -9.94 2.87 25.24
N VAL A 502 -10.29 3.54 26.34
CA VAL A 502 -11.35 4.56 26.40
C VAL A 502 -10.81 5.88 26.97
N ALA A 503 -9.49 6.01 27.14
CA ALA A 503 -8.90 7.22 27.67
C ALA A 503 -8.87 8.31 26.60
N HIS A 504 -9.19 9.55 26.99
CA HIS A 504 -9.18 10.72 26.11
C HIS A 504 -7.75 11.30 25.95
N PHE A 505 -6.75 10.43 25.85
CA PHE A 505 -5.34 10.76 25.64
C PHE A 505 -4.54 9.50 25.31
N CYS A 506 -3.31 9.69 24.83
CA CYS A 506 -2.27 8.64 24.80
C CYS A 506 -1.01 9.11 25.53
N SER A 507 -0.01 8.24 25.61
CA SER A 507 1.26 8.51 26.29
C SER A 507 2.05 9.69 25.73
N MET A 508 1.82 10.08 24.47
CA MET A 508 2.51 11.21 23.83
C MET A 508 2.20 12.56 24.50
N CYS A 509 0.97 12.77 24.96
CA CYS A 509 0.54 14.05 25.54
C CYS A 509 0.10 13.92 27.00
N GLY A 510 -0.26 12.71 27.42
CA GLY A 510 -0.92 12.49 28.70
C GLY A 510 -2.27 13.23 28.81
N PRO A 511 -2.92 13.15 29.98
CA PRO A 511 -4.30 13.61 30.15
C PRO A 511 -4.47 15.14 30.06
N LYS A 512 -3.42 15.92 30.29
CA LYS A 512 -3.52 17.39 30.40
C LYS A 512 -3.22 18.14 29.10
N PHE A 513 -2.47 17.54 28.18
CA PHE A 513 -1.98 18.22 26.97
C PHE A 513 -2.51 17.59 25.68
N CYS A 514 -3.47 16.67 25.76
CA CYS A 514 -4.07 16.09 24.56
C CYS A 514 -4.88 17.16 23.82
N SER A 515 -4.43 17.54 22.63
CA SER A 515 -5.06 18.57 21.81
C SER A 515 -6.51 18.22 21.42
N MET A 516 -6.79 16.94 21.14
CA MET A 516 -8.14 16.48 20.78
C MET A 516 -9.10 16.59 21.97
N LYS A 517 -8.65 16.26 23.19
CA LYS A 517 -9.46 16.43 24.40
C LYS A 517 -9.71 17.91 24.72
N ILE A 518 -8.68 18.74 24.59
CA ILE A 518 -8.86 20.20 24.73
C ILE A 518 -9.87 20.71 23.70
N THR A 519 -9.84 20.20 22.46
CA THR A 519 -10.82 20.58 21.42
C THR A 519 -12.24 20.12 21.77
N GLU A 520 -12.41 18.92 22.33
CA GLU A 520 -13.69 18.43 22.85
C GLU A 520 -14.24 19.39 23.94
N ASP A 521 -13.41 19.80 24.90
CA ASP A 521 -13.79 20.72 25.95
C ASP A 521 -14.15 22.12 25.41
N VAL A 522 -13.41 22.60 24.40
CA VAL A 522 -13.72 23.86 23.69
C VAL A 522 -15.06 23.78 22.97
N ARG A 523 -15.36 22.67 22.29
CA ARG A 523 -16.66 22.47 21.62
C ARG A 523 -17.80 22.43 22.62
N LYS A 524 -17.64 21.70 23.72
CA LYS A 524 -18.63 21.66 24.80
C LYS A 524 -18.89 23.04 25.40
N TYR A 525 -17.82 23.79 25.69
CA TYR A 525 -17.94 25.17 26.16
C TYR A 525 -18.69 26.05 25.15
N ALA A 526 -18.37 25.93 23.86
CA ALA A 526 -19.01 26.69 22.79
C ALA A 526 -20.48 26.27 22.56
N GLU A 527 -20.87 25.03 22.81
CA GLU A 527 -22.28 24.60 22.78
C GLU A 527 -23.09 25.25 23.90
N GLU A 528 -22.51 25.36 25.10
CA GLU A 528 -23.14 25.97 26.27
C GLU A 528 -23.17 27.52 26.19
N HIS A 529 -22.15 28.14 25.59
CA HIS A 529 -21.92 29.60 25.63
C HIS A 529 -21.96 30.30 24.26
N GLY A 530 -22.02 29.56 23.16
CA GLY A 530 -21.91 30.06 21.78
C GLY A 530 -20.47 30.40 21.34
N TYR A 531 -20.24 30.41 20.02
CA TYR A 531 -19.01 30.90 19.38
C TYR A 531 -19.04 32.44 19.25
N GLY A 532 -19.07 33.17 20.37
CA GLY A 532 -19.01 34.63 20.35
C GLY A 532 -17.70 35.15 19.74
N THR A 533 -17.59 36.46 19.52
CA THR A 533 -16.29 37.06 19.19
C THR A 533 -15.33 36.96 20.39
N ALA A 534 -14.03 37.08 20.15
CA ALA A 534 -13.05 37.10 21.24
C ALA A 534 -13.37 38.21 22.27
N GLU A 535 -13.87 39.37 21.82
CA GLU A 535 -14.30 40.44 22.73
C GLU A 535 -15.50 40.03 23.59
N GLU A 536 -16.50 39.35 23.02
CA GLU A 536 -17.68 38.89 23.76
C GLU A 536 -17.36 37.80 24.78
N ALA A 537 -16.40 36.91 24.47
CA ALA A 537 -15.94 35.88 25.39
C ALA A 537 -15.14 36.46 26.55
N VAL A 538 -14.26 37.44 26.28
CA VAL A 538 -13.50 38.17 27.31
C VAL A 538 -14.44 38.97 28.20
N GLN A 539 -15.38 39.73 27.63
CA GLN A 539 -16.34 40.51 28.40
C GLN A 539 -17.18 39.61 29.31
N ARG A 540 -17.73 38.50 28.78
CA ARG A 540 -18.50 37.54 29.59
C ARG A 540 -17.66 36.86 30.67
N GLY A 541 -16.40 36.52 30.39
CA GLY A 541 -15.48 35.97 31.38
C GLY A 541 -15.16 36.97 32.50
N MET A 542 -14.96 38.24 32.16
CA MET A 542 -14.74 39.31 33.14
C MET A 542 -15.99 39.59 33.97
N ASP A 543 -17.18 39.57 33.36
CA ASP A 543 -18.45 39.74 34.06
C ASP A 543 -18.72 38.57 35.04
N ALA A 544 -18.45 37.33 34.62
CA ALA A 544 -18.60 36.13 35.46
C ALA A 544 -17.62 36.14 36.65
N MET A 545 -16.34 36.46 36.42
CA MET A 545 -15.34 36.58 37.49
C MET A 545 -15.65 37.76 38.42
N SER A 546 -16.17 38.87 37.88
CA SER A 546 -16.63 40.00 38.70
C SER A 546 -17.81 39.61 39.58
N ALA A 547 -18.78 38.86 39.04
CA ALA A 547 -19.90 38.33 39.80
C ALA A 547 -19.46 37.34 40.89
N GLU A 548 -18.52 36.43 40.58
CA GLU A 548 -17.95 35.49 41.55
C GLU A 548 -17.16 36.22 42.65
N PHE A 549 -16.37 37.22 42.29
CA PHE A 549 -15.62 38.06 43.23
C PHE A 549 -16.56 38.82 44.18
N LEU A 550 -17.62 39.44 43.65
CA LEU A 550 -18.64 40.13 44.44
C LEU A 550 -19.44 39.18 45.33
N ALA A 551 -19.78 37.99 44.83
CA ALA A 551 -20.49 36.95 45.60
C ALA A 551 -19.63 36.36 46.72
N ALA A 552 -18.32 36.18 46.47
CA ALA A 552 -17.36 35.70 47.45
C ALA A 552 -17.06 36.73 48.56
N LYS A 553 -17.53 37.98 48.44
CA LYS A 553 -17.25 39.11 49.36
C LYS A 553 -15.75 39.22 49.71
N LYS A 554 -14.86 38.87 48.79
CA LYS A 554 -13.42 38.94 49.02
C LYS A 554 -12.96 40.35 48.68
N THR A 555 -12.24 40.99 49.59
CA THR A 555 -11.42 42.16 49.28
C THR A 555 -10.10 41.70 48.66
N ILE A 556 -9.47 42.56 47.85
CA ILE A 556 -8.21 42.30 47.13
C ILE A 556 -7.06 41.88 48.08
N SER A 557 -7.20 42.11 49.40
CA SER A 557 -6.22 41.75 50.43
C SER A 557 -6.57 40.54 51.30
N GLY A 558 -7.67 39.81 51.04
CA GLY A 558 -7.92 38.52 51.71
C GLY A 558 -8.22 38.58 53.22
N GLU A 559 -8.72 39.69 53.76
CA GLU A 559 -9.15 39.75 55.17
C GLU A 559 -10.63 40.13 55.31
N GLN A 560 -11.39 39.24 55.98
CA GLN A 560 -12.70 39.55 56.53
C GLN A 560 -12.52 40.30 57.85
N HIS A 561 -12.87 41.59 57.91
CA HIS A 561 -13.20 42.23 59.17
C HIS A 561 -14.48 43.06 59.06
N GLY A 562 -15.29 42.90 60.10
CA GLY A 562 -16.70 43.25 60.14
C GLY A 562 -17.00 44.74 60.23
N LEU A 563 -18.28 45.01 60.03
CA LEU A 563 -19.00 46.26 60.27
C LEU A 563 -18.59 46.89 61.62
N SER A 564 -17.91 48.04 61.59
CA SER A 564 -18.08 49.18 62.53
C SER A 564 -16.94 50.21 62.38
N SER A 565 -17.02 51.10 61.39
CA SER A 565 -16.28 52.38 61.36
C SER A 565 -16.54 53.13 60.04
N TRP A 566 -17.76 53.63 59.82
CA TRP A 566 -18.07 54.52 58.68
C TRP A 566 -18.80 55.80 59.09
N GLN A 567 -18.52 56.30 60.30
CA GLN A 567 -18.87 57.65 60.70
C GLN A 567 -17.59 58.34 61.14
N THR A 568 -16.91 59.04 60.23
CA THR A 568 -16.10 60.26 60.49
C THR A 568 -15.44 60.83 59.21
N VAL A 569 -15.32 60.12 58.08
CA VAL A 569 -14.58 60.65 56.90
C VAL A 569 -15.51 61.04 55.72
N ILE A 570 -16.69 61.58 56.01
CA ILE A 570 -17.51 62.32 55.03
C ILE A 570 -17.77 63.71 55.62
N ASN A 571 -16.71 64.51 55.82
CA ASN A 571 -16.85 65.94 56.13
C ASN A 571 -15.59 66.81 55.93
N SER A 572 -14.53 66.35 55.24
CA SER A 572 -13.34 67.20 55.00
C SER A 572 -13.03 67.51 53.53
N GLU A 573 -13.77 66.98 52.54
CA GLU A 573 -13.56 67.33 51.12
C GLU A 573 -14.51 68.44 50.64
N LYS A 574 -14.60 69.54 51.40
CA LYS A 574 -15.21 70.80 50.94
C LYS A 574 -14.28 72.02 50.99
N GLN A 575 -13.01 71.84 51.31
CA GLN A 575 -11.97 72.86 51.23
C GLN A 575 -10.68 72.10 50.92
N THR A 576 -10.21 72.02 49.69
CA THR A 576 -9.47 73.10 49.03
C THR A 576 -9.35 72.77 47.53
N GLY A 577 -9.66 73.73 46.67
CA GLY A 577 -9.35 73.62 45.25
C GLY A 577 -7.85 73.74 45.03
N MET A 578 -7.26 72.79 44.30
CA MET A 578 -6.01 73.03 43.57
C MET A 578 -5.96 72.16 42.32
N SER A 579 -6.35 72.82 41.24
CA SER A 579 -6.00 72.54 39.86
C SER A 579 -4.49 72.56 39.66
N GLU A 580 -4.00 71.80 38.67
CA GLU A 580 -2.66 71.81 38.07
C GLU A 580 -1.49 71.17 38.85
N ARG A 581 -1.17 69.92 38.46
CA ARG A 581 0.10 69.49 37.82
C ARG A 581 0.42 68.03 38.17
N LEU A 582 0.08 67.12 37.24
CA LEU A 582 0.86 65.93 36.95
C LEU A 582 0.53 65.52 35.50
N SER A 583 0.94 66.38 34.56
CA SER A 583 1.03 66.09 33.13
C SER A 583 2.48 65.72 32.81
N MET A 584 2.77 64.42 32.76
CA MET A 584 3.93 63.72 32.18
C MET A 584 3.76 62.31 32.77
N VAL A 585 3.02 61.41 32.15
CA VAL A 585 3.40 60.64 30.95
C VAL A 585 2.11 60.08 30.36
N GLU A 586 1.66 60.60 29.23
CA GLU A 586 0.72 59.92 28.33
C GLU A 586 0.68 60.68 27.01
N ASN A 587 1.31 60.07 25.99
CA ASN A 587 0.95 60.10 24.57
C ASN A 587 2.19 59.82 23.70
N VAL A 588 2.28 58.58 23.21
CA VAL A 588 2.55 58.37 21.79
C VAL A 588 1.35 57.60 21.24
N VAL A 589 0.60 58.33 20.43
CA VAL A 589 -0.70 58.04 19.84
C VAL A 589 -0.53 57.37 18.47
N LEU A 590 -1.42 56.40 18.24
CA LEU A 590 -2.12 55.95 17.02
C LEU A 590 -1.80 56.60 15.66
N GLU A 591 -1.76 55.79 14.59
CA GLU A 591 -2.81 55.65 13.55
C GLU A 591 -2.29 54.75 12.39
N THR A 592 -3.07 53.82 11.83
CA THR A 592 -4.09 54.08 10.79
C THR A 592 -4.95 52.80 10.63
N SER A 593 -6.24 52.80 10.98
CA SER A 593 -7.44 53.23 10.22
C SER A 593 -8.14 52.12 9.42
N SER A 594 -9.12 51.48 10.08
CA SER A 594 -10.50 51.14 9.65
C SER A 594 -10.87 50.84 8.17
N SER A 595 -11.32 49.60 7.96
CA SER A 595 -12.60 49.13 7.34
C SER A 595 -13.32 49.91 6.21
N LYS A 596 -13.73 49.20 5.14
CA LYS A 596 -15.14 48.82 4.85
C LYS A 596 -15.31 48.03 3.52
N THR A 597 -16.35 47.19 3.55
CA THR A 597 -16.98 46.27 2.60
C THR A 597 -17.35 46.85 1.22
N VAL A 598 -17.40 46.03 0.14
CA VAL A 598 -18.50 45.84 -0.85
C VAL A 598 -18.14 44.74 -1.90
N ALA A 599 -19.18 44.06 -2.39
CA ALA A 599 -19.25 42.81 -3.15
C ALA A 599 -18.95 42.85 -4.68
N ASN A 600 -18.85 41.63 -5.25
CA ASN A 600 -19.16 41.15 -6.61
C ASN A 600 -18.39 41.65 -7.87
N ALA A 601 -17.50 40.75 -8.36
CA ALA A 601 -17.16 40.35 -9.77
C ALA A 601 -16.68 41.39 -10.82
N PRO A 602 -16.10 40.96 -11.97
CA PRO A 602 -14.95 40.07 -12.21
C PRO A 602 -13.83 40.71 -13.07
N GLY A 603 -12.61 40.18 -12.99
CA GLY A 603 -11.59 40.27 -14.04
C GLY A 603 -10.57 41.41 -13.96
N VAL A 604 -9.38 41.13 -13.39
CA VAL A 604 -8.09 41.75 -13.79
C VAL A 604 -6.96 40.76 -13.51
N SER A 605 -6.16 40.46 -14.53
CA SER A 605 -4.95 39.64 -14.49
C SER A 605 -3.81 40.33 -13.74
N VAL A 606 -3.07 39.61 -12.89
CA VAL A 606 -1.81 40.09 -12.30
C VAL A 606 -0.64 39.25 -12.81
N SER A 607 0.22 39.87 -13.62
CA SER A 607 1.52 39.36 -14.06
C SER A 607 2.57 39.68 -12.99
N ALA A 608 3.29 38.66 -12.50
CA ALA A 608 4.44 38.84 -11.62
C ALA A 608 5.75 38.77 -12.43
N ARG A 609 6.47 39.88 -12.52
CA ARG A 609 7.86 39.96 -12.99
C ARG A 609 8.81 39.55 -11.86
N VAL A 610 9.70 38.60 -12.13
CA VAL A 610 10.83 38.23 -11.27
C VAL A 610 12.02 39.12 -11.60
N LEU A 611 12.52 39.88 -10.62
CA LEU A 611 13.78 40.60 -10.69
C LEU A 611 14.90 39.72 -10.14
N VAL A 612 15.90 39.42 -10.97
CA VAL A 612 17.13 38.71 -10.60
C VAL A 612 18.17 39.76 -10.15
N GLY A 613 18.58 39.70 -8.89
CA GLY A 613 19.67 40.50 -8.34
C GLY A 613 21.00 39.75 -8.37
N SER A 614 22.03 40.36 -8.95
CA SER A 614 23.39 39.86 -9.12
C SER A 614 24.32 40.19 -7.94
N GLY A 615 25.09 39.20 -7.49
CA GLY A 615 26.49 39.35 -7.03
C GLY A 615 26.74 39.59 -5.53
N GLN A 616 27.33 38.61 -4.84
CA GLN A 616 28.75 38.62 -4.47
C GLN A 616 29.15 37.31 -3.76
N ASP A 617 30.21 36.69 -4.31
CA ASP A 617 30.91 35.52 -3.82
C ASP A 617 31.62 35.87 -2.50
N ASN A 618 31.31 35.17 -1.39
CA ASN A 618 32.02 35.34 -0.13
C ASN A 618 32.35 33.98 0.49
N GLU A 619 33.66 33.75 0.67
CA GLU A 619 34.29 32.49 1.04
C GLU A 619 34.00 32.02 2.48
N GLN A 620 33.20 32.80 3.24
CA GLN A 620 32.65 32.42 4.54
C GLN A 620 31.33 31.64 4.46
N GLY A 621 30.58 31.71 3.33
CA GLY A 621 29.35 30.93 3.14
C GLY A 621 29.58 29.42 2.89
N ARG A 622 30.78 29.04 2.45
CA ARG A 622 31.13 27.64 2.16
C ARG A 622 31.53 26.81 3.38
N ARG A 623 31.77 27.43 4.54
CA ARG A 623 32.05 26.72 5.81
C ARG A 623 30.82 26.44 6.67
N PHE A 624 29.70 27.13 6.45
CA PHE A 624 28.47 26.92 7.23
C PHE A 624 27.59 25.78 6.67
N ILE A 625 27.70 25.45 5.38
CA ILE A 625 26.88 24.43 4.69
C ILE A 625 27.50 23.01 4.76
N ARG A 626 28.57 22.78 5.54
CA ARG A 626 29.18 21.45 5.73
C ARG A 626 28.97 20.80 7.09
N ARG A 627 28.18 21.40 8.00
CA ARG A 627 27.94 20.86 9.36
C ARG A 627 26.50 20.50 9.72
N PHE A 628 25.54 20.60 8.80
CA PHE A 628 24.13 20.20 9.01
C PHE A 628 23.60 19.24 7.95
N ARG A 629 24.44 18.28 7.52
CA ARG A 629 23.98 17.04 6.86
C ARG A 629 24.21 15.90 7.83
N ILE A 630 23.21 15.62 8.65
CA ILE A 630 22.83 14.35 9.27
C ILE A 630 21.65 14.70 10.19
N SER A 631 20.55 13.94 10.10
CA SER A 631 19.25 14.14 10.78
C SER A 631 18.23 15.04 10.07
N ALA A 632 17.72 14.56 8.94
CA ALA A 632 16.35 14.86 8.47
C ALA A 632 15.93 13.81 7.42
N SER A 633 15.89 12.53 7.79
CA SER A 633 15.55 11.44 6.86
C SER A 633 14.14 10.85 7.02
N CYS A 634 13.27 11.41 7.87
CA CYS A 634 11.93 10.83 8.08
C CYS A 634 10.74 11.79 7.94
N ILE A 635 10.95 13.10 7.75
CA ILE A 635 9.84 14.09 7.67
C ILE A 635 9.77 14.78 6.29
N GLY A 636 10.88 14.84 5.54
CA GLY A 636 10.90 15.42 4.19
C GLY A 636 10.14 14.62 3.12
N ASN A 637 9.86 13.34 3.37
CA ASN A 637 9.15 12.47 2.42
C ASN A 637 7.62 12.69 2.42
N PHE A 638 7.05 13.35 3.44
CA PHE A 638 5.59 13.44 3.58
C PHE A 638 5.00 14.72 2.95
N LEU A 639 5.67 15.87 3.07
CA LEU A 639 5.20 17.13 2.50
C LEU A 639 5.38 17.22 0.97
N GLY A 640 6.31 16.46 0.39
CA GLY A 640 6.53 16.41 -1.06
C GLY A 640 5.42 15.70 -1.83
N ILE A 641 4.78 14.69 -1.23
CA ILE A 641 3.70 13.91 -1.87
C ILE A 641 2.43 14.76 -2.04
N VAL A 642 2.13 15.64 -1.09
CA VAL A 642 0.94 16.50 -1.12
C VAL A 642 1.08 17.64 -2.13
N ALA A 643 2.29 18.17 -2.32
CA ALA A 643 2.55 19.23 -3.31
C ALA A 643 2.43 18.74 -4.77
N VAL A 644 2.68 17.44 -5.02
CA VAL A 644 2.66 16.82 -6.37
C VAL A 644 1.26 16.79 -7.00
N LEU A 645 0.20 16.90 -6.21
CA LEU A 645 -1.18 16.73 -6.68
C LEU A 645 -1.94 18.05 -6.76
N LEU A 646 -1.56 19.02 -5.94
CA LEU A 646 -2.15 20.35 -5.94
C LEU A 646 -1.65 21.22 -7.12
N GLY A 647 -0.53 20.85 -7.76
CA GLY A 647 0.07 21.59 -8.87
C GLY A 647 -0.56 21.39 -10.26
N SER A 648 -1.68 20.67 -10.35
CA SER A 648 -2.39 20.41 -11.62
C SER A 648 -3.77 21.09 -11.71
N ARG A 649 -3.94 22.24 -11.05
CA ARG A 649 -5.08 23.15 -11.29
C ARG A 649 -4.63 24.41 -12.00
#